data_AF-A0A3N5Z4D5-F1
#
_entry.id   AF-A0A3N5Z4D5-F1
#
_cell.length_a   1.000
_cell.length_b   1.000
_cell.length_c   1.000
_cell.angle_alpha   90.00
_cell.angle_beta   90.00
_cell.angle_gamma   90.00
#
_symmetry.space_group_name_H-M   'P 1'
#
loop_
_entity.id
_entity.type
_entity.pdbx_description
1 polymer ?
#
loop_
_entity_poly.entity_id
_entity_poly.type
_entity_poly.pdbx_seq_one_letter_code
_entity_poly.pdbx_strand_id
1 'polypeptide(L)'
;MKQPIRVLLTGGGTAGHVNPALAIGRALAGEATRLLYVGVRGRAEAAVVPREGLPIRFVRASGYPGTRPSAALLRFLLNTFVGSVQAVFILLSFRPEVIVGTGGYASAPVMFAAAVLRRLRLCRARVFVHEQNAAPGKLNLLVGRLADKVFVTFPETLPAFPGNAVLSGYPLRRRIAAVTKDEAATGLDFQVPAGRRVVFAFGGSQGARTINRAVVDALRYLLPCRDQIFIIHGTGLARPGYEAARDVDDRLASLYSEDERREIASFYVSRPYFYQIEHVYAVADLVVARAGAGSLYELASLGLPAIVIPKANLPGDHQVMNARAMARCGGARVLYEETVLAPNGDIMEQVDGRVLADSILMLLLDDAGRGEMGRRSRAFLQHDALAVIERVIRGELEGGSRGSDEAGSGQLAAGSADQVASGQWPVDSGSRVPEPANEGGGRPFDSATDHGLAQGKRAEGGNLPDHAAGDSSSALAVGNEPRSISAVMLAPGSGPQPVAGEAPDQVPSNHLLLARLERAAARLGREFSPLQVVPSRDDLEYFVSRAASLLVHSAWEQRNLGVKLLGFLHARDRTPLLLALLRDRRPAPLVKRLLGGDFVQVGFIRRNIVSALARLGQVTPEVEAALIEAFNDPYYEVRAESARAVSALSNALIDRAAVVAGLTGLLQDRWLEVAVAGAEALGRVGCRNDALPALLAMRDARYWVVRAAALRGLLSLVERGEGGDPSALLSQVNHFVLTSTDFKPEFQIKRLYGRLLDAIEGREGEDR
;
A
#
# COMPACT_ATOMS: atom_id res chain seq x y z
N MET A 1 5.67 -27.51 47.40
CA MET A 1 4.84 -26.72 46.46
C MET A 1 5.77 -25.99 45.50
N LYS A 2 5.62 -26.18 44.18
CA LYS A 2 6.40 -25.41 43.18
C LYS A 2 6.09 -23.92 43.37
N GLN A 3 7.12 -23.08 43.42
CA GLN A 3 6.97 -21.62 43.48
C GLN A 3 6.15 -21.16 42.26
N PRO A 4 5.19 -20.23 42.43
CA PRO A 4 4.33 -19.82 41.33
C PRO A 4 5.12 -19.03 40.28
N ILE A 5 5.01 -19.44 39.01
CA ILE A 5 5.69 -18.80 37.88
C ILE A 5 5.15 -17.39 37.70
N ARG A 6 6.04 -16.40 37.70
CA ARG A 6 5.66 -15.00 37.50
C ARG A 6 5.90 -14.58 36.04
N VAL A 7 4.82 -14.33 35.32
CA VAL A 7 4.87 -13.93 33.90
C VAL A 7 4.44 -12.47 33.78
N LEU A 8 5.29 -11.66 33.17
CA LEU A 8 4.98 -10.29 32.82
C LEU A 8 4.67 -10.20 31.33
N LEU A 9 3.51 -9.63 31.02
CA LEU A 9 3.03 -9.42 29.66
C LEU A 9 3.16 -7.93 29.32
N THR A 10 3.63 -7.64 28.11
CA THR A 10 3.65 -6.27 27.62
C THR A 10 3.37 -6.22 26.12
N GLY A 11 2.59 -5.23 25.72
CA GLY A 11 2.14 -4.99 24.36
C GLY A 11 1.15 -3.84 24.40
N GLY A 12 1.14 -2.93 23.43
CA GLY A 12 0.24 -1.78 23.60
C GLY A 12 0.16 -0.79 22.45
N GLY A 13 -0.85 0.06 22.53
CA GLY A 13 -1.20 1.04 21.50
C GLY A 13 -2.44 0.65 20.70
N THR A 14 -2.57 -0.61 20.29
CA THR A 14 -3.73 -1.16 19.58
C THR A 14 -4.11 -2.54 20.11
N ALA A 15 -5.36 -2.96 19.89
CA ALA A 15 -5.83 -4.30 20.26
C ALA A 15 -5.02 -5.43 19.59
N GLY A 16 -4.41 -5.17 18.43
CA GLY A 16 -3.58 -6.13 17.68
C GLY A 16 -2.28 -6.55 18.39
N HIS A 17 -1.78 -5.76 19.34
CA HIS A 17 -0.67 -6.17 20.21
C HIS A 17 -1.17 -6.71 21.56
N VAL A 18 -2.28 -6.16 22.08
CA VAL A 18 -2.81 -6.56 23.38
C VAL A 18 -3.36 -8.00 23.36
N ASN A 19 -4.13 -8.36 22.33
CA ASN A 19 -4.79 -9.66 22.26
C ASN A 19 -3.79 -10.84 22.18
N PRO A 20 -2.72 -10.79 21.35
CA PRO A 20 -1.66 -11.78 21.38
C PRO A 20 -1.02 -11.98 22.76
N ALA A 21 -0.74 -10.89 23.49
CA ALA A 21 -0.10 -10.98 24.79
C ALA A 21 -1.01 -11.68 25.80
N LEU A 22 -2.31 -11.35 25.77
CA LEU A 22 -3.32 -11.98 26.60
C LEU A 22 -3.51 -13.47 26.26
N ALA A 23 -3.53 -13.82 24.97
CA ALA A 23 -3.63 -15.20 24.53
C ALA A 23 -2.45 -16.06 25.01
N ILE A 24 -1.22 -15.56 24.85
CA ILE A 24 -0.01 -16.22 25.36
C ILE A 24 -0.06 -16.34 26.89
N GLY A 25 -0.40 -15.24 27.58
CA GLY A 25 -0.52 -15.22 29.04
C GLY A 25 -1.50 -16.27 29.57
N ARG A 26 -2.66 -16.42 28.91
CA ARG A 26 -3.67 -17.43 29.25
C ARG A 26 -3.21 -18.85 28.98
N ALA A 27 -2.51 -19.09 27.86
CA ALA A 27 -1.95 -20.41 27.58
C ALA A 27 -0.92 -20.82 28.63
N LEU A 28 -0.13 -19.86 29.14
CA LEU A 28 0.84 -20.11 30.22
C LEU A 28 0.20 -20.21 31.61
N ALA A 29 -1.04 -19.75 31.79
CA ALA A 29 -1.70 -19.69 33.09
C ALA A 29 -2.10 -21.07 33.59
N GLY A 30 -1.44 -21.54 34.65
CA GLY A 30 -1.90 -22.66 35.48
C GLY A 30 -2.25 -22.20 36.90
N GLU A 31 -2.62 -23.14 37.78
CA GLU A 31 -3.00 -22.87 39.18
C GLU A 31 -1.92 -22.11 39.97
N ALA A 32 -0.66 -22.26 39.59
CA ALA A 32 0.49 -21.60 40.20
C ALA A 32 1.13 -20.56 39.27
N THR A 33 0.36 -19.76 38.53
CA THR A 33 0.90 -18.70 37.67
C THR A 33 0.38 -17.32 38.09
N ARG A 34 1.28 -16.36 38.27
CA ARG A 34 0.91 -14.95 38.50
C ARG A 34 1.20 -14.15 37.25
N LEU A 35 0.15 -13.59 36.67
CA LEU A 35 0.23 -12.72 35.49
C LEU A 35 0.23 -11.26 35.92
N LEU A 36 1.09 -10.44 35.30
CA LEU A 36 1.05 -8.99 35.41
C LEU A 36 1.17 -8.38 34.01
N TYR A 37 0.27 -7.45 33.68
CA TYR A 37 0.37 -6.70 32.44
C TYR A 37 1.03 -5.34 32.68
N VAL A 38 1.93 -4.93 31.78
CA VAL A 38 2.51 -3.58 31.75
C VAL A 38 2.15 -2.87 30.45
N GLY A 39 1.41 -1.77 30.59
CA GLY A 39 0.81 -1.01 29.50
C GLY A 39 1.04 0.50 29.57
N VAL A 40 0.36 1.25 28.71
CA VAL A 40 0.34 2.72 28.72
C VAL A 40 -1.08 3.21 29.05
N ARG A 41 -1.19 4.27 29.86
CA ARG A 41 -2.49 4.86 30.20
C ARG A 41 -3.19 5.44 28.97
N GLY A 42 -4.52 5.37 28.93
CA GLY A 42 -5.34 5.97 27.86
C GLY A 42 -5.23 5.27 26.50
N ARG A 43 -4.75 4.03 26.48
CA ARG A 43 -4.63 3.18 25.27
C ARG A 43 -5.49 1.93 25.43
N ALA A 44 -5.57 1.13 24.36
CA ALA A 44 -6.44 -0.05 24.28
C ALA A 44 -6.25 -1.00 25.47
N GLU A 45 -5.01 -1.22 25.90
CA GLU A 45 -4.67 -2.08 27.04
C GLU A 45 -5.31 -1.64 28.36
N ALA A 46 -5.53 -0.34 28.57
CA ALA A 46 -6.13 0.18 29.80
C ALA A 46 -7.61 -0.19 29.94
N ALA A 47 -8.29 -0.49 28.83
CA ALA A 47 -9.68 -0.93 28.81
C ALA A 47 -9.81 -2.45 28.67
N VAL A 48 -8.99 -3.08 27.81
CA VAL A 48 -9.11 -4.52 27.50
C VAL A 48 -8.59 -5.40 28.63
N VAL A 49 -7.42 -5.08 29.20
CA VAL A 49 -6.77 -5.97 30.19
C VAL A 49 -7.56 -6.10 31.50
N PRO A 50 -8.09 -5.02 32.11
CA PRO A 50 -8.86 -5.15 33.34
C PRO A 50 -10.17 -5.92 33.16
N ARG A 51 -10.83 -5.80 31.99
CA ARG A 51 -12.05 -6.56 31.67
C ARG A 51 -11.81 -8.06 31.61
N GLU A 52 -10.58 -8.46 31.32
CA GLU A 52 -10.14 -9.86 31.29
C GLU A 52 -9.63 -10.35 32.65
N GLY A 53 -9.79 -9.56 33.72
CA GLY A 53 -9.48 -9.93 35.10
C GLY A 53 -8.00 -9.89 35.47
N LEU A 54 -7.15 -9.27 34.65
CA LEU A 54 -5.70 -9.23 34.87
C LEU A 54 -5.23 -7.93 35.53
N PRO A 55 -4.28 -7.99 36.49
CA PRO A 55 -3.70 -6.79 37.05
C PRO A 55 -2.84 -6.07 36.01
N ILE A 56 -2.99 -4.75 35.96
CA ILE A 56 -2.25 -3.89 35.04
C ILE A 56 -1.46 -2.80 35.79
N ARG A 57 -0.21 -2.58 35.37
CA ARG A 57 0.62 -1.44 35.75
C ARG A 57 0.94 -0.61 34.52
N PHE A 58 1.27 0.66 34.74
CA PHE A 58 1.48 1.61 33.66
C PHE A 58 2.88 2.21 33.66
N VAL A 59 3.44 2.36 32.46
CA VAL A 59 4.69 3.09 32.20
C VAL A 59 4.44 4.21 31.20
N ARG A 60 5.30 5.22 31.20
CA ARG A 60 5.33 6.22 30.12
C ARG A 60 5.90 5.58 28.85
N ALA A 61 5.19 5.75 27.75
CA ALA A 61 5.73 5.47 26.43
C ALA A 61 4.98 6.30 25.39
N SER A 62 5.61 6.49 24.23
CA SER A 62 5.03 7.24 23.11
C SER A 62 5.44 6.63 21.79
N GLY A 63 4.71 6.98 20.72
CA GLY A 63 5.03 6.51 19.38
C GLY A 63 6.34 7.09 18.85
N TYR A 64 7.08 6.27 18.09
CA TYR A 64 8.32 6.71 17.45
C TYR A 64 8.01 7.73 16.35
N PRO A 65 8.51 8.98 16.45
CA PRO A 65 8.15 10.06 15.54
C PRO A 65 9.02 10.09 14.26
N GLY A 66 9.89 9.10 14.06
CA GLY A 66 10.87 9.07 12.98
C GLY A 66 12.29 9.43 13.44
N THR A 67 13.23 9.41 12.51
CA THR A 67 14.67 9.61 12.77
C THR A 67 15.12 11.07 12.78
N ARG A 68 14.25 12.01 12.35
CA ARG A 68 14.63 13.42 12.23
C ARG A 68 14.73 14.08 13.62
N PRO A 69 15.82 14.82 13.91
CA PRO A 69 15.93 15.62 15.13
C PRO A 69 14.72 16.56 15.26
N SER A 70 13.94 16.40 16.32
CA SER A 70 12.71 17.15 16.54
C SER A 70 12.32 17.14 18.01
N ALA A 71 11.52 18.12 18.45
CA ALA A 71 10.94 18.11 19.79
C ALA A 71 10.10 16.84 20.04
N ALA A 72 9.49 16.27 18.98
CA ALA A 72 8.79 14.99 19.07
C ALA A 72 9.75 13.84 19.39
N LEU A 73 10.91 13.77 18.72
CA LEU A 73 11.94 12.76 18.99
C LEU A 73 12.51 12.90 20.40
N LEU A 74 12.81 14.12 20.85
CA LEU A 74 13.28 14.37 22.21
C LEU A 74 12.24 13.93 23.26
N ARG A 75 10.97 14.30 23.06
CA ARG A 75 9.86 13.83 23.93
C ARG A 75 9.73 12.32 23.92
N PHE A 76 9.88 11.68 22.76
CA PHE A 76 9.87 10.22 22.64
C PHE A 76 10.99 9.60 23.48
N LEU A 77 12.23 10.07 23.33
CA LEU A 77 13.38 9.58 24.09
C LEU A 77 13.19 9.78 25.59
N LEU A 78 12.73 10.96 26.02
CA LEU A 78 12.47 11.25 27.44
C LEU A 78 11.36 10.34 28.00
N ASN A 79 10.25 10.16 27.27
CA ASN A 79 9.17 9.29 27.69
C ASN A 79 9.64 7.84 27.81
N THR A 80 10.41 7.34 26.84
CA THR A 80 10.97 5.98 26.89
C THR A 80 11.97 5.84 28.02
N PHE A 81 12.81 6.84 28.30
CA PHE A 81 13.74 6.83 29.42
C PHE A 81 12.99 6.76 30.76
N VAL A 82 12.06 7.68 31.01
CA VAL A 82 11.24 7.68 32.24
C VAL A 82 10.44 6.38 32.36
N GLY A 83 9.85 5.91 31.26
CA GLY A 83 9.16 4.62 31.21
C GLY A 83 10.05 3.45 31.55
N SER A 84 11.32 3.48 31.14
CA SER A 84 12.27 2.40 31.41
C SER A 84 12.65 2.39 32.89
N VAL A 85 12.86 3.58 33.49
CA VAL A 85 13.07 3.70 34.95
C VAL A 85 11.85 3.19 35.72
N GLN A 86 10.62 3.55 35.31
CA GLN A 86 9.40 3.00 35.91
C GLN A 86 9.32 1.47 35.76
N ALA A 87 9.67 0.94 34.59
CA ALA A 87 9.71 -0.49 34.34
C ALA A 87 10.74 -1.20 35.21
N VAL A 88 11.91 -0.60 35.49
CA VAL A 88 12.89 -1.16 36.44
C VAL A 88 12.27 -1.43 37.81
N PHE A 89 11.54 -0.46 38.37
CA PHE A 89 10.87 -0.65 39.67
C PHE A 89 9.80 -1.74 39.62
N ILE A 90 9.03 -1.83 38.52
CA ILE A 90 8.04 -2.89 38.32
C ILE A 90 8.72 -4.26 38.24
N LEU A 91 9.81 -4.39 37.47
CA LEU A 91 10.55 -5.64 37.32
C LEU A 91 11.20 -6.09 38.63
N LEU A 92 11.77 -5.17 39.42
CA LEU A 92 12.40 -5.49 40.70
C LEU A 92 11.39 -5.86 41.79
N SER A 93 10.19 -5.27 41.76
CA SER A 93 9.11 -5.58 42.72
C SER A 93 8.35 -6.86 42.37
N PHE A 94 8.01 -7.04 41.08
CA PHE A 94 7.28 -8.22 40.62
C PHE A 94 8.18 -9.46 40.47
N ARG A 95 9.48 -9.26 40.16
CA ARG A 95 10.48 -10.32 39.94
C ARG A 95 10.00 -11.40 38.96
N PRO A 96 9.68 -11.04 37.70
CA PRO A 96 9.21 -12.01 36.72
C PRO A 96 10.30 -13.04 36.39
N GLU A 97 9.86 -14.24 36.02
CA GLU A 97 10.70 -15.29 35.45
C GLU A 97 10.58 -15.30 33.92
N VAL A 98 9.43 -14.86 33.40
CA VAL A 98 9.14 -14.74 31.98
C VAL A 98 8.62 -13.34 31.68
N ILE A 99 9.16 -12.72 30.63
CA ILE A 99 8.65 -11.48 30.06
C ILE A 99 8.26 -11.77 28.62
N VAL A 100 7.00 -11.53 28.25
CA VAL A 100 6.51 -11.67 26.88
C VAL A 100 6.15 -10.29 26.32
N GLY A 101 6.85 -9.88 25.27
CA GLY A 101 6.62 -8.64 24.53
C GLY A 101 5.99 -8.92 23.17
N THR A 102 4.83 -8.34 22.88
CA THR A 102 4.15 -8.48 21.57
C THR A 102 4.26 -7.23 20.70
N GLY A 103 5.09 -6.28 21.11
CA GLY A 103 5.35 -5.05 20.38
C GLY A 103 4.39 -3.91 20.73
N GLY A 104 4.51 -2.83 19.98
CA GLY A 104 3.88 -1.57 20.32
C GLY A 104 4.63 -0.79 21.41
N TYR A 105 4.19 0.43 21.67
CA TYR A 105 5.00 1.41 22.41
C TYR A 105 5.23 1.02 23.88
N ALA A 106 4.32 0.26 24.47
CA ALA A 106 4.42 -0.21 25.86
C ALA A 106 5.57 -1.20 26.07
N SER A 107 5.93 -1.98 25.04
CA SER A 107 6.97 -3.00 25.17
C SER A 107 8.37 -2.41 25.25
N ALA A 108 8.66 -1.31 24.54
CA ALA A 108 10.04 -0.78 24.48
C ALA A 108 10.65 -0.52 25.86
N PRO A 109 10.02 0.27 26.76
CA PRO A 109 10.62 0.61 28.04
C PRO A 109 10.80 -0.62 28.94
N VAL A 110 9.87 -1.58 28.90
CA VAL A 110 9.95 -2.83 29.66
C VAL A 110 11.12 -3.68 29.18
N MET A 111 11.29 -3.81 27.87
CA MET A 111 12.36 -4.61 27.26
C MET A 111 13.74 -3.98 27.52
N PHE A 112 13.86 -2.65 27.43
CA PHE A 112 15.10 -1.96 27.79
C PHE A 112 15.44 -2.11 29.28
N ALA A 113 14.45 -1.95 30.17
CA ALA A 113 14.64 -2.17 31.59
C ALA A 113 15.08 -3.62 31.89
N ALA A 114 14.46 -4.61 31.26
CA ALA A 114 14.82 -6.01 31.39
C ALA A 114 16.26 -6.27 30.92
N ALA A 115 16.66 -5.73 29.77
CA ALA A 115 18.01 -5.88 29.24
C ALA A 115 19.07 -5.29 30.17
N VAL A 116 18.83 -4.09 30.72
CA VAL A 116 19.73 -3.44 31.69
C VAL A 116 19.84 -4.28 32.96
N LEU A 117 18.71 -4.70 33.55
CA LEU A 117 18.72 -5.49 34.78
C LEU A 117 19.32 -6.89 34.60
N ARG A 118 19.16 -7.51 33.43
CA ARG A 118 19.82 -8.77 33.07
C ARG A 118 21.33 -8.61 33.00
N ARG A 119 21.82 -7.52 32.37
CA ARG A 119 23.25 -7.21 32.30
C ARG A 119 23.86 -6.99 33.69
N LEU A 120 23.11 -6.34 34.58
CA LEU A 120 23.50 -6.13 35.98
C LEU A 120 23.28 -7.36 36.88
N ARG A 121 22.79 -8.48 36.33
CA ARG A 121 22.45 -9.72 37.07
C ARG A 121 21.40 -9.53 38.17
N LEU A 122 20.62 -8.45 38.11
CA LEU A 122 19.53 -8.12 39.04
C LEU A 122 18.17 -8.69 38.60
N CYS A 123 18.06 -9.12 37.35
CA CYS A 123 16.89 -9.82 36.81
C CYS A 123 17.35 -11.05 36.03
N ARG A 124 16.74 -12.21 36.30
CA ARG A 124 17.00 -13.48 35.60
C ARG A 124 15.88 -13.87 34.63
N ALA A 125 14.95 -12.96 34.37
CA ALA A 125 13.82 -13.24 33.51
C ALA A 125 14.26 -13.61 32.10
N ARG A 126 13.67 -14.66 31.54
CA ARG A 126 13.73 -14.96 30.11
C ARG A 126 12.79 -14.01 29.37
N VAL A 127 13.26 -13.49 28.26
CA VAL A 127 12.59 -12.46 27.48
C VAL A 127 12.20 -13.03 26.14
N PHE A 128 10.92 -13.04 25.85
CA PHE A 128 10.34 -13.55 24.61
C PHE A 128 9.66 -12.40 23.87
N VAL A 129 9.83 -12.37 22.55
CA VAL A 129 9.12 -11.42 21.69
C VAL A 129 8.23 -12.20 20.74
N HIS A 130 7.06 -11.65 20.41
CA HIS A 130 6.23 -12.14 19.32
C HIS A 130 6.05 -11.03 18.27
N GLU A 131 6.34 -11.35 17.00
CA GLU A 131 6.09 -10.49 15.85
C GLU A 131 4.87 -11.00 15.07
N GLN A 132 3.84 -10.16 14.98
CA GLN A 132 2.55 -10.51 14.39
C GLN A 132 2.52 -10.31 12.87
N ASN A 133 3.40 -9.48 12.32
CA ASN A 133 3.30 -9.03 10.93
C ASN A 133 4.36 -9.67 10.06
N ALA A 134 4.05 -9.82 8.76
CA ALA A 134 5.01 -10.32 7.78
C ALA A 134 6.24 -9.40 7.67
N ALA A 135 6.01 -8.08 7.68
CA ALA A 135 7.06 -7.08 7.81
C ALA A 135 7.29 -6.73 9.30
N PRO A 136 8.47 -7.04 9.86
CA PRO A 136 8.71 -6.86 11.29
C PRO A 136 8.73 -5.38 11.68
N GLY A 137 8.12 -5.06 12.81
CA GLY A 137 8.12 -3.72 13.35
C GLY A 137 9.53 -3.27 13.72
N LYS A 138 9.88 -2.00 13.44
CA LYS A 138 11.21 -1.45 13.78
C LYS A 138 11.61 -1.64 15.23
N LEU A 139 10.64 -1.53 16.15
CA LEU A 139 10.89 -1.77 17.56
C LEU A 139 11.16 -3.25 17.83
N ASN A 140 10.35 -4.14 17.27
CA ASN A 140 10.54 -5.59 17.42
C ASN A 140 11.88 -6.04 16.83
N LEU A 141 12.30 -5.50 15.69
CA LEU A 141 13.66 -5.69 15.15
C LEU A 141 14.76 -5.32 16.15
N LEU A 142 14.60 -4.21 16.86
CA LEU A 142 15.56 -3.74 17.84
C LEU A 142 15.55 -4.60 19.12
N VAL A 143 14.37 -4.83 19.71
CA VAL A 143 14.24 -5.56 20.98
C VAL A 143 14.38 -7.07 20.81
N GLY A 144 14.09 -7.61 19.63
CA GLY A 144 14.21 -9.03 19.30
C GLY A 144 15.67 -9.51 19.35
N ARG A 145 16.64 -8.63 19.10
CA ARG A 145 18.07 -8.93 19.32
C ARG A 145 18.45 -9.11 20.79
N LEU A 146 17.62 -8.59 21.70
CA LEU A 146 17.81 -8.68 23.14
C LEU A 146 16.96 -9.80 23.77
N ALA A 147 16.11 -10.45 22.97
CA ALA A 147 15.23 -11.53 23.40
C ALA A 147 15.94 -12.88 23.33
N ASP A 148 15.59 -13.79 24.24
CA ASP A 148 16.07 -15.17 24.22
C ASP A 148 15.50 -15.92 22.99
N LYS A 149 14.21 -15.70 22.68
CA LYS A 149 13.57 -16.18 21.45
C LYS A 149 12.60 -15.13 20.89
N VAL A 150 12.46 -15.12 19.57
CA VAL A 150 11.49 -14.31 18.83
C VAL A 150 10.53 -15.23 18.10
N PHE A 151 9.30 -15.31 18.59
CA PHE A 151 8.22 -15.99 17.93
C PHE A 151 7.74 -15.18 16.72
N VAL A 152 7.76 -15.77 15.54
CA VAL A 152 7.30 -15.13 14.31
C VAL A 152 6.05 -15.80 13.78
N THR A 153 5.25 -14.97 13.14
CA THR A 153 3.96 -15.33 12.58
C THR A 153 4.11 -15.88 11.16
N PHE A 154 4.92 -15.20 10.34
CA PHE A 154 5.14 -15.53 8.93
C PHE A 154 6.53 -16.11 8.71
N PRO A 155 6.70 -17.12 7.84
CA PRO A 155 8.00 -17.64 7.45
C PRO A 155 8.93 -16.54 6.90
N GLU A 156 8.39 -15.60 6.13
CA GLU A 156 9.12 -14.47 5.53
C GLU A 156 9.76 -13.54 6.56
N THR A 157 9.31 -13.60 7.82
CA THR A 157 9.86 -12.82 8.94
C THR A 157 11.09 -13.48 9.56
N LEU A 158 11.32 -14.78 9.36
CA LEU A 158 12.45 -15.51 9.95
C LEU A 158 13.82 -14.87 9.67
N PRO A 159 14.14 -14.44 8.42
CA PRO A 159 15.46 -13.86 8.12
C PRO A 159 15.76 -12.56 8.88
N ALA A 160 14.73 -11.88 9.41
CA ALA A 160 14.91 -10.65 10.19
C ALA A 160 15.50 -10.87 11.59
N PHE A 161 15.44 -12.11 12.10
CA PHE A 161 15.85 -12.48 13.46
C PHE A 161 16.78 -13.71 13.42
N PRO A 162 18.01 -13.58 12.87
CA PRO A 162 18.90 -14.72 12.70
C PRO A 162 19.32 -15.30 14.06
N GLY A 163 19.14 -16.62 14.23
CA GLY A 163 19.63 -17.39 15.37
C GLY A 163 18.69 -17.51 16.57
N ASN A 164 17.63 -16.70 16.68
CA ASN A 164 16.67 -16.79 17.78
C ASN A 164 15.19 -16.77 17.36
N ALA A 165 14.89 -16.74 16.06
CA ALA A 165 13.52 -16.83 15.56
C ALA A 165 12.93 -18.24 15.68
N VAL A 166 11.63 -18.34 16.00
CA VAL A 166 10.85 -19.58 15.98
C VAL A 166 9.54 -19.29 15.26
N LEU A 167 9.23 -20.06 14.21
CA LEU A 167 7.93 -19.99 13.55
C LEU A 167 6.87 -20.58 14.49
N SER A 168 6.06 -19.71 15.11
CA SER A 168 4.95 -20.14 15.96
C SER A 168 3.60 -19.97 15.27
N GLY A 169 3.47 -19.00 14.37
CA GLY A 169 2.15 -18.49 13.96
C GLY A 169 1.61 -17.46 14.95
N TYR A 170 0.34 -17.06 14.78
CA TYR A 170 -0.30 -16.03 15.60
C TYR A 170 -1.07 -16.63 16.78
N PRO A 171 -0.85 -16.15 18.02
CA PRO A 171 -1.57 -16.60 19.20
C PRO A 171 -3.02 -16.09 19.19
N LEU A 172 -3.93 -16.94 18.71
CA LEU A 172 -5.36 -16.66 18.67
C LEU A 172 -6.03 -16.79 20.04
N ARG A 173 -7.13 -16.06 20.23
CA ARG A 173 -8.00 -16.23 21.41
C ARG A 173 -8.82 -17.52 21.25
N ARG A 174 -8.88 -18.36 22.30
CA ARG A 174 -9.58 -19.67 22.28
C ARG A 174 -11.05 -19.62 21.87
N ARG A 175 -11.76 -18.49 22.06
CA ARG A 175 -13.22 -18.38 21.86
C ARG A 175 -13.70 -18.45 20.40
N ILE A 176 -12.81 -18.25 19.42
CA ILE A 176 -13.25 -18.12 18.01
C ILE A 176 -13.69 -19.45 17.42
N ALA A 177 -13.10 -20.57 17.84
CA ALA A 177 -13.31 -21.89 17.22
C ALA A 177 -14.51 -22.69 17.77
N ALA A 178 -15.26 -22.16 18.74
CA ALA A 178 -16.15 -22.97 19.58
C ALA A 178 -17.66 -22.76 19.35
N VAL A 179 -18.08 -21.90 18.41
CA VAL A 179 -19.50 -21.56 18.24
C VAL A 179 -20.07 -22.21 16.98
N THR A 180 -21.17 -22.94 17.13
CA THR A 180 -21.93 -23.52 16.00
C THR A 180 -22.81 -22.47 15.30
N LYS A 181 -23.23 -22.72 14.06
CA LYS A 181 -24.14 -21.81 13.32
C LYS A 181 -25.48 -21.61 14.05
N ASP A 182 -26.00 -22.67 14.68
CA ASP A 182 -27.30 -22.63 15.37
C ASP A 182 -27.22 -21.80 16.66
N GLU A 183 -26.18 -22.01 17.48
CA GLU A 183 -25.91 -21.18 18.66
C GLU A 183 -25.72 -19.72 18.27
N ALA A 184 -24.93 -19.46 17.23
CA ALA A 184 -24.65 -18.12 16.73
C ALA A 184 -25.91 -17.38 16.27
N ALA A 185 -26.82 -18.06 15.56
CA ALA A 185 -28.05 -17.46 15.05
C ALA A 185 -28.96 -16.95 16.19
N THR A 186 -28.93 -17.59 17.35
CA THR A 186 -29.70 -17.16 18.55
C THR A 186 -29.00 -16.08 19.38
N GLY A 187 -27.68 -15.98 19.27
CA GLY A 187 -26.86 -15.05 20.06
C GLY A 187 -26.68 -13.65 19.45
N LEU A 188 -27.30 -13.37 18.31
CA LEU A 188 -27.27 -12.06 17.64
C LEU A 188 -28.49 -11.21 18.02
N ASP A 189 -28.31 -9.89 18.05
CA ASP A 189 -29.39 -8.92 18.33
C ASP A 189 -30.28 -8.63 17.10
N PHE A 190 -30.11 -9.39 16.02
CA PHE A 190 -30.88 -9.33 14.79
C PHE A 190 -31.01 -10.75 14.20
N GLN A 191 -32.02 -10.95 13.36
CA GLN A 191 -32.26 -12.21 12.69
C GLN A 191 -31.62 -12.23 11.31
N VAL A 192 -30.92 -13.32 10.99
CA VAL A 192 -30.43 -13.61 9.64
C VAL A 192 -31.54 -14.37 8.90
N PRO A 193 -32.08 -13.85 7.77
CA PRO A 193 -33.10 -14.56 7.02
C PRO A 193 -32.60 -15.92 6.50
N ALA A 194 -33.45 -16.95 6.64
CA ALA A 194 -33.12 -18.30 6.21
C ALA A 194 -32.83 -18.37 4.70
N GLY A 195 -31.89 -19.23 4.31
CA GLY A 195 -31.53 -19.47 2.90
C GLY A 195 -30.65 -18.39 2.26
N ARG A 196 -30.33 -17.29 2.96
CA ARG A 196 -29.47 -16.23 2.44
C ARG A 196 -28.00 -16.47 2.76
N ARG A 197 -27.13 -16.14 1.82
CA ARG A 197 -25.67 -16.14 2.01
C ARG A 197 -25.25 -14.92 2.81
N VAL A 198 -24.47 -15.12 3.86
CA VAL A 198 -24.09 -14.03 4.77
C VAL A 198 -22.73 -13.45 4.40
N VAL A 199 -22.67 -12.14 4.19
CA VAL A 199 -21.45 -11.37 4.01
C VAL A 199 -21.19 -10.57 5.28
N PHE A 200 -20.04 -10.78 5.92
CA PHE A 200 -19.62 -9.94 7.04
C PHE A 200 -18.53 -8.95 6.61
N ALA A 201 -18.83 -7.65 6.64
CA ALA A 201 -17.90 -6.60 6.26
C ALA A 201 -17.46 -5.78 7.48
N PHE A 202 -16.14 -5.60 7.69
CA PHE A 202 -15.63 -4.77 8.79
C PHE A 202 -14.21 -4.23 8.58
N GLY A 203 -13.91 -3.08 9.17
CA GLY A 203 -12.60 -2.42 9.10
C GLY A 203 -11.65 -2.65 10.29
N GLY A 204 -12.01 -3.55 11.22
CA GLY A 204 -11.41 -3.68 12.56
C GLY A 204 -12.13 -2.83 13.61
N SER A 205 -11.63 -2.81 14.86
CA SER A 205 -12.35 -2.20 16.00
C SER A 205 -12.58 -0.68 15.88
N GLN A 206 -11.71 0.02 15.14
CA GLN A 206 -11.84 1.46 14.87
C GLN A 206 -12.60 1.76 13.56
N GLY A 207 -13.02 0.72 12.84
CA GLY A 207 -13.59 0.85 11.51
C GLY A 207 -12.57 1.28 10.46
N ALA A 208 -12.99 1.24 9.21
CA ALA A 208 -12.22 1.76 8.10
C ALA A 208 -13.15 2.50 7.14
N ARG A 209 -13.07 3.83 7.15
CA ARG A 209 -13.96 4.72 6.38
C ARG A 209 -14.12 4.30 4.92
N THR A 210 -13.04 3.90 4.26
CA THR A 210 -13.04 3.45 2.86
C THR A 210 -13.83 2.16 2.67
N ILE A 211 -13.70 1.16 3.56
CA ILE A 211 -14.55 -0.04 3.55
C ILE A 211 -16.00 0.36 3.84
N ASN A 212 -16.23 1.14 4.89
CA ASN A 212 -17.59 1.48 5.32
C ASN A 212 -18.38 2.14 4.19
N ARG A 213 -17.76 3.12 3.53
CA ARG A 213 -18.37 3.82 2.40
C ARG A 213 -18.55 2.91 1.19
N ALA A 214 -17.56 2.07 0.88
CA ALA A 214 -17.66 1.13 -0.24
C ALA A 214 -18.76 0.08 -0.03
N VAL A 215 -18.95 -0.42 1.19
CA VAL A 215 -20.06 -1.32 1.53
C VAL A 215 -21.39 -0.63 1.25
N VAL A 216 -21.57 0.61 1.69
CA VAL A 216 -22.79 1.39 1.42
C VAL A 216 -22.97 1.67 -0.07
N ASP A 217 -21.90 2.01 -0.78
CA ASP A 217 -21.93 2.25 -2.23
C ASP A 217 -22.27 0.97 -3.01
N ALA A 218 -21.84 -0.19 -2.52
CA ALA A 218 -22.11 -1.49 -3.11
C ALA A 218 -23.59 -1.90 -3.02
N LEU A 219 -24.35 -1.41 -2.03
CA LEU A 219 -25.73 -1.84 -1.78
C LEU A 219 -26.64 -1.68 -3.01
N ARG A 220 -26.48 -0.62 -3.82
CA ARG A 220 -27.26 -0.42 -5.06
C ARG A 220 -27.10 -1.57 -6.06
N TYR A 221 -25.90 -2.13 -6.14
CA TYR A 221 -25.56 -3.21 -7.08
C TYR A 221 -25.92 -4.58 -6.51
N LEU A 222 -26.05 -4.66 -5.19
CA LEU A 222 -26.43 -5.86 -4.45
C LEU A 222 -27.95 -5.97 -4.22
N LEU A 223 -28.68 -4.86 -4.32
CA LEU A 223 -30.14 -4.77 -4.15
C LEU A 223 -30.93 -5.75 -5.05
N PRO A 224 -30.56 -5.99 -6.32
CA PRO A 224 -31.23 -7.01 -7.14
C PRO A 224 -31.10 -8.43 -6.59
N CYS A 225 -30.09 -8.70 -5.76
CA CYS A 225 -29.83 -10.00 -5.14
C CYS A 225 -30.27 -10.05 -3.66
N ARG A 226 -31.04 -9.07 -3.17
CA ARG A 226 -31.42 -8.92 -1.75
C ARG A 226 -32.03 -10.17 -1.11
N ASP A 227 -32.71 -11.00 -1.89
CA ASP A 227 -33.35 -12.24 -1.41
C ASP A 227 -32.39 -13.42 -1.28
N GLN A 228 -31.17 -13.29 -1.81
CA GLN A 228 -30.13 -14.33 -1.79
C GLN A 228 -29.01 -14.02 -0.82
N ILE A 229 -28.88 -12.76 -0.36
CA ILE A 229 -27.74 -12.29 0.44
C ILE A 229 -28.19 -11.57 1.72
N PHE A 230 -27.35 -11.60 2.74
CA PHE A 230 -27.52 -10.79 3.95
C PHE A 230 -26.18 -10.18 4.37
N ILE A 231 -26.12 -8.87 4.54
CA ILE A 231 -24.90 -8.13 4.79
C ILE A 231 -24.89 -7.66 6.25
N ILE A 232 -23.92 -8.14 7.01
CA ILE A 232 -23.61 -7.69 8.36
C ILE A 232 -22.42 -6.73 8.26
N HIS A 233 -22.55 -5.50 8.76
CA HIS A 233 -21.55 -4.46 8.62
C HIS A 233 -21.08 -3.91 9.97
N GLY A 234 -19.82 -4.19 10.33
CA GLY A 234 -19.15 -3.62 11.49
C GLY A 234 -18.47 -2.30 11.15
N THR A 235 -19.13 -1.17 11.47
CA THR A 235 -18.71 0.16 11.03
C THR A 235 -17.52 0.70 11.83
N GLY A 236 -17.35 0.28 13.09
CA GLY A 236 -16.28 0.71 13.98
C GLY A 236 -16.74 1.67 15.08
N LEU A 237 -15.96 1.70 16.17
CA LEU A 237 -16.22 2.59 17.30
C LEU A 237 -15.97 4.07 16.92
N ALA A 238 -16.76 4.96 17.52
CA ALA A 238 -16.58 6.40 17.37
C ALA A 238 -15.22 6.85 17.91
N ARG A 239 -14.61 7.81 17.21
CA ARG A 239 -13.30 8.38 17.55
C ARG A 239 -13.33 9.90 17.40
N PRO A 240 -12.48 10.64 18.13
CA PRO A 240 -12.38 12.09 17.95
C PRO A 240 -12.17 12.46 16.47
N GLY A 241 -13.08 13.24 15.91
CA GLY A 241 -13.05 13.70 14.52
C GLY A 241 -13.61 12.75 13.46
N TYR A 242 -14.12 11.57 13.82
CA TYR A 242 -14.83 10.69 12.87
C TYR A 242 -15.82 9.76 13.60
N GLU A 243 -17.11 9.93 13.28
CA GLU A 243 -18.20 9.07 13.78
C GLU A 243 -18.62 8.10 12.67
N ALA A 244 -18.12 6.86 12.74
CA ALA A 244 -18.27 5.89 11.66
C ALA A 244 -19.73 5.51 11.37
N ALA A 245 -20.56 5.34 12.41
CA ALA A 245 -21.98 5.02 12.25
C ALA A 245 -22.73 6.16 11.55
N ARG A 246 -22.51 7.40 12.01
CA ARG A 246 -23.11 8.59 11.40
C ARG A 246 -22.68 8.79 9.94
N ASP A 247 -21.40 8.58 9.60
CA ASP A 247 -20.92 8.65 8.21
C ASP A 247 -21.60 7.62 7.30
N VAL A 248 -21.94 6.44 7.85
CA VAL A 248 -22.70 5.41 7.13
C VAL A 248 -24.16 5.82 6.95
N ASP A 249 -24.81 6.34 8.00
CA ASP A 249 -26.21 6.79 7.96
C ASP A 249 -26.38 7.98 7.01
N ASP A 250 -25.50 8.98 7.07
CA ASP A 250 -25.48 10.15 6.19
C ASP A 250 -25.26 9.72 4.72
N ARG A 251 -24.41 8.71 4.49
CA ARG A 251 -24.16 8.18 3.15
C ARG A 251 -25.34 7.38 2.62
N LEU A 252 -26.02 6.60 3.46
CA LEU A 252 -27.27 5.93 3.09
C LEU A 252 -28.34 6.94 2.71
N ALA A 253 -28.49 8.01 3.49
CA ALA A 253 -29.49 9.06 3.23
C ALA A 253 -29.21 9.89 1.98
N SER A 254 -27.94 10.07 1.61
CA SER A 254 -27.57 10.85 0.42
C SER A 254 -27.60 10.04 -0.88
N LEU A 255 -27.47 8.71 -0.82
CA LEU A 255 -27.37 7.87 -2.01
C LEU A 255 -28.65 7.11 -2.35
N TYR A 256 -29.56 6.94 -1.40
CA TYR A 256 -30.75 6.10 -1.54
C TYR A 256 -32.01 6.85 -1.09
N SER A 257 -33.08 6.67 -1.85
CA SER A 257 -34.43 7.12 -1.50
C SER A 257 -34.95 6.43 -0.23
N GLU A 258 -36.06 6.92 0.33
CA GLU A 258 -36.70 6.26 1.48
C GLU A 258 -37.17 4.83 1.15
N ASP A 259 -37.65 4.58 -0.06
CA ASP A 259 -38.13 3.27 -0.49
C ASP A 259 -36.97 2.30 -0.68
N GLU A 260 -35.89 2.72 -1.35
CA GLU A 260 -34.68 1.90 -1.46
C GLU A 260 -34.07 1.60 -0.09
N ARG A 261 -34.08 2.56 0.85
CA ARG A 261 -33.59 2.31 2.22
C ARG A 261 -34.44 1.28 2.98
N ARG A 262 -35.75 1.25 2.74
CA ARG A 262 -36.63 0.21 3.29
C ARG A 262 -36.30 -1.16 2.71
N GLU A 263 -36.04 -1.25 1.42
CA GLU A 263 -35.59 -2.49 0.80
C GLU A 263 -34.20 -2.92 1.30
N ILE A 264 -33.26 -1.98 1.43
CA ILE A 264 -31.93 -2.21 1.99
C ILE A 264 -32.01 -2.77 3.40
N ALA A 265 -32.87 -2.23 4.26
CA ALA A 265 -33.05 -2.71 5.62
C ALA A 265 -33.48 -4.19 5.70
N SER A 266 -34.04 -4.76 4.61
CA SER A 266 -34.40 -6.18 4.55
C SER A 266 -33.20 -7.13 4.42
N PHE A 267 -32.03 -6.64 4.00
CA PHE A 267 -30.85 -7.47 3.74
C PHE A 267 -29.53 -6.87 4.24
N TYR A 268 -29.53 -5.71 4.89
CA TYR A 268 -28.35 -5.04 5.41
C TYR A 268 -28.57 -4.61 6.86
N VAL A 269 -27.62 -4.97 7.72
CA VAL A 269 -27.58 -4.53 9.12
C VAL A 269 -26.19 -3.99 9.46
N SER A 270 -26.13 -2.80 10.04
CA SER A 270 -24.90 -2.22 10.56
C SER A 270 -24.91 -2.09 12.08
N ARG A 271 -23.73 -2.31 12.69
CA ARG A 271 -23.45 -2.03 14.09
C ARG A 271 -22.09 -1.36 14.25
N PRO A 272 -21.91 -0.46 15.24
CA PRO A 272 -20.59 0.11 15.53
C PRO A 272 -19.56 -0.96 15.91
N TYR A 273 -19.95 -1.95 16.70
CA TYR A 273 -19.04 -2.97 17.19
C TYR A 273 -19.76 -4.25 17.61
N PHE A 274 -19.17 -5.41 17.30
CA PHE A 274 -19.65 -6.72 17.72
C PHE A 274 -18.75 -7.27 18.84
N TYR A 275 -19.28 -7.33 20.07
CA TYR A 275 -18.54 -7.89 21.21
C TYR A 275 -18.42 -9.41 21.14
N GLN A 276 -19.44 -10.06 20.59
CA GLN A 276 -19.51 -11.51 20.33
C GLN A 276 -19.30 -11.76 18.83
N ILE A 277 -18.18 -11.28 18.30
CA ILE A 277 -17.86 -11.38 16.87
C ILE A 277 -17.74 -12.84 16.40
N GLU A 278 -17.47 -13.77 17.31
CA GLU A 278 -17.51 -15.22 17.08
C GLU A 278 -18.87 -15.69 16.53
N HIS A 279 -19.99 -15.12 17.00
CA HIS A 279 -21.32 -15.43 16.46
C HIS A 279 -21.46 -14.92 15.02
N VAL A 280 -20.94 -13.72 14.74
CA VAL A 280 -20.98 -13.15 13.39
C VAL A 280 -20.12 -13.96 12.42
N TYR A 281 -18.93 -14.40 12.85
CA TYR A 281 -18.08 -15.26 12.04
C TYR A 281 -18.70 -16.62 11.76
N ALA A 282 -19.39 -17.22 12.75
CA ALA A 282 -20.01 -18.53 12.58
C ALA A 282 -21.10 -18.52 11.49
N VAL A 283 -21.90 -17.44 11.41
CA VAL A 283 -22.95 -17.31 10.38
C VAL A 283 -22.42 -16.83 9.02
N ALA A 284 -21.24 -16.23 8.95
CA ALA A 284 -20.67 -15.66 7.73
C ALA A 284 -20.27 -16.75 6.71
N ASP A 285 -20.64 -16.54 5.44
CA ASP A 285 -20.18 -17.36 4.31
C ASP A 285 -19.03 -16.69 3.55
N LEU A 286 -18.92 -15.36 3.62
CA LEU A 286 -17.85 -14.55 3.03
C LEU A 286 -17.52 -13.37 3.95
N VAL A 287 -16.24 -13.02 4.07
CA VAL A 287 -15.81 -11.87 4.86
C VAL A 287 -15.15 -10.79 4.00
N VAL A 288 -15.52 -9.53 4.20
CA VAL A 288 -14.81 -8.36 3.67
C VAL A 288 -14.08 -7.68 4.82
N ALA A 289 -12.75 -7.73 4.83
CA ALA A 289 -11.97 -7.26 5.98
C ALA A 289 -10.76 -6.41 5.60
N ARG A 290 -10.36 -5.53 6.53
CA ARG A 290 -9.04 -4.90 6.52
C ARG A 290 -7.96 -5.95 6.79
N ALA A 291 -6.77 -5.80 6.19
CA ALA A 291 -5.67 -6.77 6.30
C ALA A 291 -4.87 -6.72 7.63
N GLY A 292 -5.56 -6.62 8.77
CA GLY A 292 -4.93 -6.72 10.08
C GLY A 292 -4.49 -8.16 10.37
N ALA A 293 -3.27 -8.36 10.89
CA ALA A 293 -2.72 -9.68 11.17
C ALA A 293 -3.69 -10.56 11.98
N GLY A 294 -4.22 -10.02 13.09
CA GLY A 294 -5.20 -10.72 13.91
C GLY A 294 -6.42 -11.18 13.12
N SER A 295 -7.09 -10.25 12.43
CA SER A 295 -8.27 -10.57 11.62
C SER A 295 -8.00 -11.64 10.59
N LEU A 296 -6.90 -11.55 9.82
CA LEU A 296 -6.57 -12.57 8.82
C LEU A 296 -6.35 -13.95 9.45
N TYR A 297 -5.74 -14.01 10.64
CA TYR A 297 -5.60 -15.27 11.37
C TYR A 297 -6.93 -15.81 11.91
N GLU A 298 -7.84 -14.95 12.37
CA GLU A 298 -9.18 -15.37 12.77
C GLU A 298 -9.90 -16.02 11.57
N LEU A 299 -9.84 -15.39 10.40
CA LEU A 299 -10.43 -15.92 9.16
C LEU A 299 -9.77 -17.24 8.72
N ALA A 300 -8.44 -17.30 8.74
CA ALA A 300 -7.70 -18.52 8.42
C ALA A 300 -8.09 -19.67 9.35
N SER A 301 -8.13 -19.43 10.67
CA SER A 301 -8.47 -20.47 11.65
C SER A 301 -9.87 -21.06 11.45
N LEU A 302 -10.81 -20.23 10.99
CA LEU A 302 -12.17 -20.67 10.68
C LEU A 302 -12.31 -21.27 9.28
N GLY A 303 -11.32 -21.05 8.41
CA GLY A 303 -11.43 -21.38 6.98
C GLY A 303 -12.45 -20.50 6.27
N LEU A 304 -12.59 -19.24 6.70
CA LEU A 304 -13.49 -18.29 6.06
C LEU A 304 -12.84 -17.74 4.79
N PRO A 305 -13.54 -17.78 3.65
CA PRO A 305 -13.12 -17.10 2.42
C PRO A 305 -13.25 -15.58 2.62
N ALA A 306 -12.34 -14.82 2.03
CA ALA A 306 -12.24 -13.39 2.31
C ALA A 306 -11.89 -12.52 1.10
N ILE A 307 -12.51 -11.35 1.05
CA ILE A 307 -12.03 -10.18 0.30
C ILE A 307 -11.27 -9.29 1.28
N VAL A 308 -9.97 -9.16 1.06
CA VAL A 308 -9.06 -8.43 1.94
C VAL A 308 -8.69 -7.10 1.31
N ILE A 309 -8.96 -6.01 2.02
CA ILE A 309 -8.67 -4.65 1.58
C ILE A 309 -7.55 -4.08 2.46
N PRO A 310 -6.26 -4.16 2.07
CA PRO A 310 -5.16 -3.65 2.88
C PRO A 310 -5.08 -2.13 2.85
N LYS A 311 -4.55 -1.53 3.93
CA LYS A 311 -4.16 -0.12 3.94
C LYS A 311 -2.73 0.03 3.42
N ALA A 312 -2.54 0.82 2.35
CA ALA A 312 -1.22 1.12 1.80
C ALA A 312 -0.46 2.17 2.64
N ASN A 313 0.87 2.23 2.47
CA ASN A 313 1.77 3.23 3.06
C ASN A 313 1.79 3.27 4.60
N LEU A 314 1.35 2.20 5.25
CA LEU A 314 1.62 1.99 6.67
C LEU A 314 3.11 1.68 6.88
N PRO A 315 3.68 1.92 8.08
CA PRO A 315 5.07 1.55 8.37
C PRO A 315 5.35 0.08 8.00
N GLY A 316 6.27 -0.14 7.06
CA GLY A 316 6.64 -1.46 6.55
C GLY A 316 5.61 -2.13 5.64
N ASP A 317 4.53 -1.45 5.24
CA ASP A 317 3.41 -1.99 4.45
C ASP A 317 2.87 -3.32 4.96
N HIS A 318 2.93 -3.53 6.28
CA HIS A 318 2.61 -4.79 6.92
C HIS A 318 1.23 -5.32 6.52
N GLN A 319 0.21 -4.45 6.38
CA GLN A 319 -1.12 -4.87 5.93
C GLN A 319 -1.12 -5.40 4.50
N VAL A 320 -0.41 -4.76 3.58
CA VAL A 320 -0.28 -5.24 2.20
C VAL A 320 0.45 -6.58 2.17
N MET A 321 1.55 -6.70 2.92
CA MET A 321 2.32 -7.94 2.99
C MET A 321 1.48 -9.09 3.55
N ASN A 322 0.71 -8.85 4.62
CA ASN A 322 -0.19 -9.86 5.18
C ASN A 322 -1.28 -10.27 4.16
N ALA A 323 -1.88 -9.30 3.44
CA ALA A 323 -2.88 -9.58 2.42
C ALA A 323 -2.31 -10.40 1.26
N ARG A 324 -1.13 -10.02 0.74
CA ARG A 324 -0.42 -10.75 -0.32
C ARG A 324 -0.06 -12.16 0.11
N ALA A 325 0.41 -12.35 1.35
CA ALA A 325 0.72 -13.67 1.88
C ALA A 325 -0.50 -14.61 1.83
N MET A 326 -1.67 -14.16 2.29
CA MET A 326 -2.91 -14.95 2.25
C MET A 326 -3.45 -15.17 0.83
N ALA A 327 -3.27 -14.18 -0.05
CA ALA A 327 -3.69 -14.28 -1.44
C ALA A 327 -2.86 -15.31 -2.23
N ARG A 328 -1.55 -15.38 -1.96
CA ARG A 328 -0.64 -16.32 -2.63
C ARG A 328 -1.01 -17.78 -2.40
N CYS A 329 -1.47 -18.14 -1.20
CA CYS A 329 -1.97 -19.48 -0.95
C CYS A 329 -3.41 -19.69 -1.44
N GLY A 330 -4.04 -18.68 -2.06
CA GLY A 330 -5.43 -18.69 -2.53
C GLY A 330 -6.48 -18.61 -1.41
N GLY A 331 -6.09 -18.20 -0.20
CA GLY A 331 -7.00 -18.07 0.95
C GLY A 331 -7.84 -16.79 0.96
N ALA A 332 -7.48 -15.80 0.14
CA ALA A 332 -8.22 -14.55 0.02
C ALA A 332 -8.06 -13.89 -1.36
N ARG A 333 -9.04 -13.09 -1.75
CA ARG A 333 -8.93 -12.12 -2.85
C ARG A 333 -8.52 -10.76 -2.29
N VAL A 334 -7.58 -10.06 -2.92
CA VAL A 334 -7.15 -8.73 -2.47
C VAL A 334 -7.78 -7.65 -3.35
N LEU A 335 -8.33 -6.62 -2.70
CA LEU A 335 -8.84 -5.42 -3.36
C LEU A 335 -8.13 -4.19 -2.78
N TYR A 336 -7.40 -3.45 -3.62
CA TYR A 336 -6.64 -2.29 -3.16
C TYR A 336 -7.50 -1.03 -3.07
N GLU A 337 -7.12 -0.11 -2.20
CA GLU A 337 -7.69 1.24 -2.20
C GLU A 337 -7.14 2.01 -3.41
N GLU A 338 -8.02 2.78 -4.03
CA GLU A 338 -7.66 3.70 -5.10
C GLU A 338 -7.65 5.13 -4.59
N THR A 339 -6.77 5.94 -5.16
CA THR A 339 -6.78 7.38 -4.95
C THR A 339 -7.51 8.05 -6.10
N VAL A 340 -8.55 8.79 -5.76
CA VAL A 340 -9.42 9.45 -6.74
C VAL A 340 -9.56 10.94 -6.44
N LEU A 341 -9.96 11.68 -7.47
CA LEU A 341 -10.42 13.05 -7.34
C LEU A 341 -11.93 13.02 -7.07
N ALA A 342 -12.34 13.52 -5.90
CA ALA A 342 -13.75 13.65 -5.58
C ALA A 342 -14.38 14.84 -6.32
N PRO A 343 -15.72 14.87 -6.46
CA PRO A 343 -16.42 15.95 -7.17
C PRO A 343 -16.15 17.36 -6.61
N ASN A 344 -15.80 17.46 -5.33
CA ASN A 344 -15.44 18.73 -4.68
C ASN A 344 -13.99 19.17 -4.93
N GLY A 345 -13.23 18.42 -5.75
CA GLY A 345 -11.82 18.66 -6.06
C GLY A 345 -10.83 18.13 -5.03
N ASP A 346 -11.28 17.50 -3.95
CA ASP A 346 -10.38 16.87 -2.98
C ASP A 346 -9.87 15.51 -3.48
N ILE A 347 -8.61 15.22 -3.18
CA ILE A 347 -8.04 13.90 -3.43
C ILE A 347 -8.28 13.03 -2.19
N MET A 348 -8.89 11.86 -2.40
CA MET A 348 -9.18 10.92 -1.33
C MET A 348 -8.92 9.48 -1.75
N GLU A 349 -8.66 8.64 -0.77
CA GLU A 349 -8.65 7.20 -0.96
C GLU A 349 -10.07 6.65 -0.86
N GLN A 350 -10.42 5.72 -1.74
CA GLN A 350 -11.69 5.01 -1.72
C GLN A 350 -11.51 3.55 -2.15
N VAL A 351 -12.54 2.75 -1.88
CA VAL A 351 -12.73 1.47 -2.56
C VAL A 351 -13.99 1.64 -3.39
N ASP A 352 -13.93 1.27 -4.67
CA ASP A 352 -15.08 1.39 -5.55
C ASP A 352 -16.19 0.42 -5.14
N GLY A 353 -17.39 0.94 -4.89
CA GLY A 353 -18.54 0.15 -4.44
C GLY A 353 -19.02 -0.86 -5.48
N ARG A 354 -18.89 -0.55 -6.78
CA ARG A 354 -19.23 -1.49 -7.85
C ARG A 354 -18.23 -2.63 -7.90
N VAL A 355 -16.93 -2.33 -7.86
CA VAL A 355 -15.87 -3.36 -7.85
C VAL A 355 -15.99 -4.28 -6.64
N LEU A 356 -16.33 -3.71 -5.47
CA LEU A 356 -16.61 -4.49 -4.26
C LEU A 356 -17.84 -5.38 -4.45
N ALA A 357 -18.96 -4.83 -4.96
CA ALA A 357 -20.18 -5.60 -5.21
C ALA A 357 -19.94 -6.76 -6.19
N ASP A 358 -19.27 -6.50 -7.31
CA ASP A 358 -18.94 -7.52 -8.31
C ASP A 358 -18.03 -8.61 -7.71
N SER A 359 -17.08 -8.23 -6.86
CA SER A 359 -16.20 -9.18 -6.15
C SER A 359 -16.97 -10.04 -5.15
N ILE A 360 -17.96 -9.46 -4.44
CA ILE A 360 -18.85 -10.19 -3.53
C ILE A 360 -19.69 -11.18 -4.33
N LEU A 361 -20.38 -10.72 -5.38
CA LEU A 361 -21.26 -11.56 -6.19
C LEU A 361 -20.49 -12.70 -6.87
N MET A 362 -19.29 -12.44 -7.41
CA MET A 362 -18.45 -13.46 -8.02
C MET A 362 -18.15 -14.62 -7.06
N LEU A 363 -17.83 -14.33 -5.78
CA LEU A 363 -17.53 -15.36 -4.78
C LEU A 363 -18.77 -16.00 -4.15
N LEU A 364 -19.90 -15.28 -4.11
CA LEU A 364 -21.15 -15.84 -3.61
C LEU A 364 -21.81 -16.79 -4.60
N LEU A 365 -21.67 -16.53 -5.91
CA LEU A 365 -22.21 -17.38 -6.97
C LEU A 365 -21.34 -18.62 -7.26
N ASP A 366 -20.06 -18.60 -6.89
CA ASP A 366 -19.13 -19.71 -7.05
C ASP A 366 -18.93 -20.48 -5.74
N ASP A 367 -19.86 -21.38 -5.42
CA ASP A 367 -19.80 -22.22 -4.21
C ASP A 367 -18.53 -23.09 -4.17
N ALA A 368 -18.07 -23.59 -5.32
CA ALA A 368 -16.87 -24.43 -5.41
C ALA A 368 -15.60 -23.63 -5.15
N GLY A 369 -15.45 -22.46 -5.80
CA GLY A 369 -14.32 -21.56 -5.59
C GLY A 369 -14.30 -20.97 -4.18
N ARG A 370 -15.47 -20.65 -3.61
CA ARG A 370 -15.59 -20.20 -2.22
C ARG A 370 -15.18 -21.31 -1.23
N GLY A 371 -15.62 -22.54 -1.45
CA GLY A 371 -15.23 -23.70 -0.66
C GLY A 371 -13.72 -23.99 -0.73
N GLU A 372 -13.13 -23.89 -1.93
CA GLU A 372 -11.68 -24.04 -2.12
C GLU A 372 -10.89 -22.91 -1.46
N MET A 373 -11.35 -21.67 -1.59
CA MET A 373 -10.76 -20.52 -0.89
C MET A 373 -10.81 -20.72 0.63
N GLY A 374 -11.91 -21.23 1.18
CA GLY A 374 -12.02 -21.56 2.60
C GLY A 374 -11.03 -22.64 3.05
N ARG A 375 -10.85 -23.71 2.27
CA ARG A 375 -9.84 -24.75 2.53
C ARG A 375 -8.42 -24.17 2.51
N ARG A 376 -8.11 -23.34 1.52
CA ARG A 376 -6.81 -22.66 1.37
C ARG A 376 -6.55 -21.64 2.48
N SER A 377 -7.59 -20.93 2.90
CA SER A 377 -7.58 -20.03 4.06
C SER A 377 -7.18 -20.78 5.32
N ARG A 378 -7.74 -21.98 5.54
CA ARG A 378 -7.36 -22.87 6.65
C ARG A 378 -5.94 -23.43 6.52
N ALA A 379 -5.49 -23.72 5.30
CA ALA A 379 -4.14 -24.21 5.03
C ALA A 379 -3.06 -23.14 5.17
N PHE A 380 -3.40 -21.86 5.07
CA PHE A 380 -2.46 -20.74 5.17
C PHE A 380 -1.58 -20.88 6.43
N LEU A 381 -2.15 -21.32 7.56
CA LEU A 381 -1.49 -21.27 8.87
C LEU A 381 -1.98 -22.38 9.83
N GLN A 382 -1.44 -23.60 9.70
CA GLN A 382 -1.85 -24.80 10.48
C GLN A 382 -1.20 -24.94 11.88
N HIS A 383 -0.46 -23.95 12.38
CA HIS A 383 0.25 -24.10 13.65
C HIS A 383 -0.62 -23.68 14.84
N ASP A 384 -0.76 -24.57 15.83
CA ASP A 384 -1.21 -24.18 17.17
C ASP A 384 -0.11 -23.32 17.82
N ALA A 385 -0.19 -22.03 17.54
CA ALA A 385 0.80 -21.06 17.98
C ALA A 385 0.94 -21.03 19.50
N LEU A 386 -0.15 -21.22 20.24
CA LEU A 386 -0.12 -21.22 21.69
C LEU A 386 0.62 -22.45 22.22
N ALA A 387 0.37 -23.63 21.66
CA ALA A 387 1.09 -24.85 22.06
C ALA A 387 2.59 -24.77 21.74
N VAL A 388 2.98 -24.22 20.58
CA VAL A 388 4.39 -24.02 20.23
C VAL A 388 5.05 -23.02 21.18
N ILE A 389 4.42 -21.86 21.41
CA ILE A 389 4.94 -20.83 22.31
C ILE A 389 5.08 -21.36 23.73
N GLU A 390 4.07 -22.06 24.25
CA GLU A 390 4.09 -22.65 25.59
C GLU A 390 5.22 -23.66 25.74
N ARG A 391 5.37 -24.60 24.79
CA ARG A 391 6.42 -25.61 24.79
C ARG A 391 7.81 -24.99 24.83
N VAL A 392 8.06 -23.99 23.99
CA VAL A 392 9.36 -23.30 23.93
C VAL A 392 9.63 -22.52 25.21
N ILE A 393 8.66 -21.78 25.74
CA ILE A 393 8.83 -21.01 26.99
C ILE A 393 9.11 -21.95 28.16
N ARG A 394 8.36 -23.05 28.29
CA ARG A 394 8.57 -24.04 29.37
C ARG A 394 9.93 -24.73 29.24
N GLY A 395 10.32 -25.13 28.03
CA GLY A 395 11.64 -25.73 27.77
C GLY A 395 12.81 -24.82 28.16
N GLU A 396 12.72 -23.51 27.89
CA GLU A 396 13.75 -22.53 28.26
C GLU A 396 13.83 -22.27 29.78
N LEU A 397 12.72 -22.44 30.51
CA LEU A 397 12.69 -22.36 31.96
C LEU A 397 13.30 -23.61 32.61
N GLU A 398 13.03 -24.79 32.06
CA GLU A 398 13.53 -26.08 32.56
C GLU A 398 15.00 -26.32 32.20
N GLY A 399 15.44 -25.94 30.99
CA GLY A 399 16.83 -26.05 30.55
C GLY A 399 17.79 -25.13 31.31
N GLY A 400 17.30 -24.07 31.94
CA GLY A 400 18.10 -23.22 32.85
C GLY A 400 18.36 -23.84 34.22
N SER A 401 17.68 -24.93 34.58
CA SER A 401 17.83 -25.66 35.85
C SER A 401 18.83 -26.83 35.77
N ARG A 402 19.29 -27.21 34.57
CA ARG A 402 20.33 -28.23 34.36
C ARG A 402 21.56 -27.56 33.75
N GLY A 403 22.39 -26.99 34.62
CA GLY A 403 23.73 -26.57 34.23
C GLY A 403 24.64 -27.80 34.09
N SER A 404 25.46 -27.77 33.02
CA SER A 404 26.64 -28.60 32.77
C SER A 404 26.43 -30.11 32.86
N ASP A 405 26.00 -30.71 31.76
CA ASP A 405 26.75 -31.76 31.05
C ASP A 405 25.88 -32.24 29.86
N GLU A 406 26.53 -32.61 28.76
CA GLU A 406 25.97 -33.00 27.44
C GLU A 406 25.59 -31.85 26.48
N ALA A 407 26.63 -31.28 25.87
CA ALA A 407 26.55 -30.72 24.53
C ALA A 407 26.36 -31.86 23.52
N GLY A 408 25.11 -32.27 23.31
CA GLY A 408 24.68 -33.17 22.24
C GLY A 408 23.97 -32.40 21.14
N SER A 409 24.62 -32.29 19.99
CA SER A 409 24.14 -31.68 18.75
C SER A 409 22.79 -32.25 18.29
N GLY A 410 21.71 -31.46 18.45
CA GLY A 410 20.43 -31.68 17.79
C GLY A 410 20.28 -30.81 16.55
N GLN A 411 21.01 -31.15 15.48
CA GLN A 411 20.75 -30.66 14.12
C GLN A 411 19.42 -31.25 13.64
N LEU A 412 18.38 -30.42 13.54
CA LEU A 412 17.19 -30.75 12.77
C LEU A 412 16.86 -29.60 11.81
N ALA A 413 16.91 -29.96 10.52
CA ALA A 413 16.34 -29.31 9.34
C ALA A 413 16.93 -27.96 8.88
N ALA A 414 18.16 -28.02 8.35
CA ALA A 414 18.64 -27.09 7.32
C ALA A 414 18.18 -27.49 5.89
N GLY A 415 17.07 -28.23 5.76
CA GLY A 415 16.59 -28.81 4.50
C GLY A 415 15.41 -28.09 3.82
N SER A 416 14.96 -26.94 4.35
CA SER A 416 13.72 -26.29 3.86
C SER A 416 13.93 -24.97 3.11
N ALA A 417 15.16 -24.47 2.98
CA ALA A 417 15.42 -23.21 2.29
C ALA A 417 15.14 -23.29 0.77
N ASP A 418 15.40 -24.43 0.13
CA ASP A 418 15.20 -24.61 -1.32
C ASP A 418 13.74 -24.93 -1.71
N GLN A 419 12.92 -25.48 -0.79
CA GLN A 419 11.51 -25.75 -1.09
C GLN A 419 10.64 -24.48 -1.00
N VAL A 420 11.02 -23.49 -0.18
CA VAL A 420 10.28 -22.22 -0.03
C VAL A 420 10.41 -21.32 -1.27
N ALA A 421 11.48 -21.45 -2.05
CA ALA A 421 11.65 -20.73 -3.33
C ALA A 421 10.66 -21.18 -4.43
N SER A 422 9.97 -22.32 -4.24
CA SER A 422 9.05 -22.92 -5.23
C SER A 422 7.56 -22.67 -4.95
N GLY A 423 7.20 -21.95 -3.88
CA GLY A 423 5.80 -21.67 -3.52
C GLY A 423 5.01 -22.88 -3.00
N GLN A 424 5.66 -24.03 -2.76
CA GLN A 424 5.02 -25.20 -2.15
C GLN A 424 5.09 -25.11 -0.62
N TRP A 425 3.91 -25.03 -0.01
CA TRP A 425 3.74 -25.14 1.43
C TRP A 425 3.79 -26.63 1.83
N PRO A 426 4.57 -27.03 2.83
CA PRO A 426 4.59 -28.42 3.26
C PRO A 426 3.22 -28.78 3.85
N VAL A 427 2.54 -29.72 3.19
CA VAL A 427 1.29 -30.30 3.67
C VAL A 427 1.66 -31.42 4.64
N ASP A 428 1.38 -31.24 5.93
CA ASP A 428 1.58 -32.32 6.90
C ASP A 428 0.43 -33.34 6.76
N SER A 429 0.72 -34.51 6.22
CA SER A 429 -0.26 -35.58 5.95
C SER A 429 -0.48 -36.51 7.15
N GLY A 430 -0.16 -36.08 8.38
CA GLY A 430 -0.04 -36.98 9.53
C GLY A 430 -0.63 -36.46 10.85
N SER A 431 -1.93 -36.20 10.93
CA SER A 431 -2.63 -36.26 12.23
C SER A 431 -4.13 -36.55 12.06
N ARG A 432 -4.52 -37.81 12.33
CA ARG A 432 -5.92 -38.19 12.55
C ARG A 432 -6.34 -37.71 13.94
N VAL A 433 -7.38 -36.88 14.00
CA VAL A 433 -8.12 -36.56 15.24
C VAL A 433 -9.05 -37.75 15.55
N PRO A 434 -9.26 -38.15 16.82
CA PRO A 434 -10.09 -39.31 17.15
C PRO A 434 -11.59 -38.98 17.03
N GLU A 435 -12.35 -39.85 16.37
CA GLU A 435 -13.82 -39.81 16.38
C GLU A 435 -14.36 -40.20 17.77
N PRO A 436 -15.48 -39.61 18.21
CA PRO A 436 -16.10 -39.97 19.49
C PRO A 436 -16.80 -41.33 19.39
N ALA A 437 -16.64 -42.12 20.46
CA ALA A 437 -17.24 -43.43 20.62
C ALA A 437 -18.78 -43.37 20.57
N ASN A 438 -19.38 -44.25 19.77
CA ASN A 438 -20.82 -44.48 19.77
C ASN A 438 -21.08 -45.88 20.35
N GLU A 439 -21.68 -45.92 21.53
CA GLU A 439 -22.23 -47.14 22.13
C GLU A 439 -23.60 -47.45 21.51
N GLY A 440 -23.87 -48.74 21.23
CA GLY A 440 -25.25 -49.24 21.16
C GLY A 440 -25.65 -50.06 19.93
N GLY A 441 -25.29 -51.35 19.94
CA GLY A 441 -26.20 -52.49 19.75
C GLY A 441 -26.98 -52.70 18.42
N GLY A 442 -26.79 -53.88 17.81
CA GLY A 442 -27.93 -54.66 17.30
C GLY A 442 -27.88 -55.27 15.89
N ARG A 443 -27.23 -56.44 15.78
CA ARG A 443 -27.49 -57.62 14.89
C ARG A 443 -27.42 -57.51 13.34
N PRO A 444 -27.03 -58.61 12.64
CA PRO A 444 -26.79 -58.65 11.19
C PRO A 444 -27.90 -59.38 10.40
N PHE A 445 -28.07 -59.09 9.10
CA PHE A 445 -28.59 -60.04 8.09
C PHE A 445 -28.28 -59.58 6.65
N ASP A 446 -27.31 -60.27 6.04
CA ASP A 446 -27.34 -61.05 4.80
C ASP A 446 -27.79 -60.52 3.40
N SER A 447 -27.00 -61.01 2.42
CA SER A 447 -27.30 -61.34 1.00
C SER A 447 -27.44 -60.20 -0.03
N ALA A 448 -26.54 -60.13 -1.04
CA ALA A 448 -26.65 -60.73 -2.39
C ALA A 448 -27.52 -59.86 -3.32
N THR A 449 -27.27 -59.54 -4.59
CA THR A 449 -26.59 -60.14 -5.76
C THR A 449 -26.73 -59.06 -6.87
N ASP A 450 -25.72 -58.67 -7.65
CA ASP A 450 -25.14 -59.33 -8.83
C ASP A 450 -25.64 -58.74 -10.18
N HIS A 451 -24.72 -58.75 -11.15
CA HIS A 451 -24.81 -58.54 -12.60
C HIS A 451 -25.03 -57.09 -13.13
N GLY A 452 -24.31 -56.61 -14.14
CA GLY A 452 -23.39 -57.25 -15.08
C GLY A 452 -23.55 -56.62 -16.47
N LEU A 453 -22.47 -55.98 -16.95
CA LEU A 453 -21.95 -55.86 -18.33
C LEU A 453 -22.93 -55.78 -19.53
N ALA A 454 -22.70 -54.82 -20.45
CA ALA A 454 -22.20 -55.12 -21.81
C ALA A 454 -22.02 -53.86 -22.69
N GLN A 455 -21.09 -54.00 -23.63
CA GLN A 455 -20.52 -53.02 -24.56
C GLN A 455 -21.33 -52.86 -25.86
N GLY A 456 -21.06 -51.80 -26.63
CA GLY A 456 -21.43 -51.70 -28.05
C GLY A 456 -20.77 -50.52 -28.77
N LYS A 457 -20.20 -50.76 -29.96
CA LYS A 457 -19.27 -49.93 -30.76
C LYS A 457 -19.95 -49.26 -31.98
N ARG A 458 -19.29 -48.19 -32.50
CA ARG A 458 -19.10 -47.76 -33.94
C ARG A 458 -20.37 -47.32 -34.73
N ALA A 459 -20.36 -46.48 -35.77
CA ALA A 459 -19.36 -45.81 -36.65
C ALA A 459 -20.03 -44.63 -37.44
N GLU A 460 -19.20 -43.76 -38.07
CA GLU A 460 -19.30 -43.07 -39.40
C GLU A 460 -20.66 -42.47 -39.88
N GLY A 461 -20.81 -41.35 -40.60
CA GLY A 461 -19.99 -40.38 -41.35
C GLY A 461 -20.95 -39.59 -42.28
N GLY A 462 -20.54 -38.46 -42.90
CA GLY A 462 -21.26 -37.90 -44.07
C GLY A 462 -21.38 -36.37 -44.24
N ASN A 463 -20.51 -35.83 -45.10
CA ASN A 463 -20.60 -34.74 -46.09
C ASN A 463 -21.64 -33.58 -46.09
N LEU A 464 -21.08 -32.43 -46.54
CA LEU A 464 -21.62 -31.15 -47.04
C LEU A 464 -22.64 -31.27 -48.19
N PRO A 465 -23.32 -30.17 -48.59
CA PRO A 465 -22.79 -29.32 -49.67
C PRO A 465 -22.92 -27.79 -49.50
N ASP A 466 -22.17 -27.12 -50.36
CA ASP A 466 -21.91 -25.69 -50.59
C ASP A 466 -22.96 -25.02 -51.51
N HIS A 467 -23.14 -23.69 -51.47
CA HIS A 467 -23.55 -22.83 -52.62
C HIS A 467 -23.56 -21.30 -52.30
N ALA A 468 -22.49 -20.63 -52.73
CA ALA A 468 -22.33 -19.39 -53.55
C ALA A 468 -23.29 -18.15 -53.54
N ALA A 469 -22.60 -16.99 -53.59
CA ALA A 469 -22.87 -15.69 -54.27
C ALA A 469 -23.92 -14.72 -53.68
N GLY A 470 -23.75 -13.38 -53.62
CA GLY A 470 -22.70 -12.46 -54.07
C GLY A 470 -23.03 -10.97 -53.76
N ASP A 471 -22.07 -10.10 -54.08
CA ASP A 471 -22.09 -8.64 -54.38
C ASP A 471 -22.52 -7.51 -53.39
N SER A 472 -21.48 -6.72 -53.05
CA SER A 472 -21.27 -5.28 -53.27
C SER A 472 -22.06 -4.15 -52.55
N SER A 473 -21.26 -3.17 -52.11
CA SER A 473 -21.49 -1.71 -51.98
C SER A 473 -21.79 -1.08 -50.60
N SER A 474 -20.86 -0.18 -50.27
CA SER A 474 -20.84 0.98 -49.35
C SER A 474 -22.14 1.51 -48.73
N ALA A 475 -22.10 1.80 -47.42
CA ALA A 475 -22.40 3.13 -46.85
C ALA A 475 -22.15 3.19 -45.32
N LEU A 476 -21.78 4.38 -44.86
CA LEU A 476 -21.54 4.79 -43.47
C LEU A 476 -22.75 4.59 -42.55
N ALA A 477 -22.53 4.14 -41.30
CA ALA A 477 -23.10 4.76 -40.09
C ALA A 477 -22.60 4.11 -38.79
N VAL A 478 -22.08 4.98 -37.93
CA VAL A 478 -21.84 4.95 -36.48
C VAL A 478 -22.71 3.95 -35.68
N GLY A 479 -22.06 3.11 -34.88
CA GLY A 479 -22.68 2.32 -33.81
C GLY A 479 -21.63 1.88 -32.78
N ASN A 480 -21.63 2.53 -31.62
CA ASN A 480 -20.68 2.33 -30.54
C ASN A 480 -21.23 1.21 -29.63
N GLU A 481 -20.64 0.01 -29.66
CA GLU A 481 -20.90 -1.05 -28.68
C GLU A 481 -19.66 -1.34 -27.80
N PRO A 482 -19.84 -1.59 -26.50
CA PRO A 482 -18.75 -1.85 -25.57
C PRO A 482 -18.18 -3.27 -25.79
N ARG A 483 -16.91 -3.34 -26.18
CA ARG A 483 -16.18 -4.61 -26.32
C ARG A 483 -16.00 -5.30 -24.97
N SER A 484 -16.71 -6.42 -24.84
CA SER A 484 -16.38 -7.59 -24.02
C SER A 484 -14.87 -7.86 -24.01
N ILE A 485 -14.25 -7.84 -22.83
CA ILE A 485 -12.88 -8.33 -22.62
C ILE A 485 -13.01 -9.78 -22.16
N SER A 486 -12.83 -10.72 -23.09
CA SER A 486 -12.68 -12.14 -22.78
C SER A 486 -11.41 -12.37 -21.96
N ALA A 487 -11.55 -13.09 -20.84
CA ALA A 487 -10.47 -13.50 -19.98
C ALA A 487 -9.52 -14.46 -20.72
N VAL A 488 -8.29 -14.02 -20.99
CA VAL A 488 -7.22 -14.89 -21.49
C VAL A 488 -6.47 -15.43 -20.28
N MET A 489 -6.67 -16.72 -19.98
CA MET A 489 -5.76 -17.50 -19.15
C MET A 489 -4.41 -17.59 -19.88
N LEU A 490 -3.37 -16.94 -19.34
CA LEU A 490 -1.99 -17.12 -19.80
C LEU A 490 -1.28 -18.10 -18.87
N ALA A 491 -0.81 -19.21 -19.44
CA ALA A 491 0.11 -20.15 -18.80
C ALA A 491 1.45 -19.46 -18.47
N PRO A 492 2.19 -19.89 -17.43
CA PRO A 492 3.39 -19.22 -16.98
C PRO A 492 4.55 -19.42 -17.97
N GLY A 493 4.94 -18.34 -18.65
CA GLY A 493 6.14 -18.28 -19.47
C GLY A 493 7.39 -18.07 -18.62
N SER A 494 8.45 -18.83 -18.91
CA SER A 494 9.78 -18.74 -18.32
C SER A 494 10.46 -17.40 -18.62
N GLY A 495 10.41 -16.47 -17.66
CA GLY A 495 11.20 -15.23 -17.66
C GLY A 495 12.65 -15.43 -17.18
N PRO A 496 13.55 -14.47 -17.42
CA PRO A 496 14.96 -14.57 -17.02
C PRO A 496 15.10 -14.64 -15.49
N GLN A 497 15.93 -15.57 -15.02
CA GLN A 497 16.16 -15.79 -13.60
C GLN A 497 16.78 -14.56 -12.90
N PRO A 498 16.40 -14.29 -11.63
CA PRO A 498 16.96 -13.18 -10.88
C PRO A 498 18.45 -13.41 -10.55
N VAL A 499 19.19 -12.30 -10.56
CA VAL A 499 20.60 -12.24 -10.14
C VAL A 499 20.73 -12.69 -8.68
N ALA A 500 21.58 -13.68 -8.43
CA ALA A 500 21.83 -14.23 -7.10
C ALA A 500 22.31 -13.14 -6.12
N GLY A 501 21.54 -12.90 -5.05
CA GLY A 501 21.97 -12.04 -3.93
C GLY A 501 20.88 -11.19 -3.26
N GLU A 502 19.69 -11.02 -3.83
CA GLU A 502 18.57 -10.34 -3.16
C GLU A 502 17.59 -11.38 -2.57
N ALA A 503 17.28 -11.24 -1.28
CA ALA A 503 16.22 -12.03 -0.65
C ALA A 503 14.90 -11.78 -1.43
N PRO A 504 14.25 -12.82 -1.95
CA PRO A 504 12.98 -12.67 -2.64
C PRO A 504 11.96 -12.12 -1.64
N ASP A 505 11.07 -11.23 -2.06
CA ASP A 505 9.87 -10.73 -1.35
C ASP A 505 9.92 -9.48 -0.46
N GLN A 506 11.04 -8.74 -0.31
CA GLN A 506 10.92 -7.43 0.35
C GLN A 506 10.47 -6.34 -0.63
N VAL A 507 9.18 -5.97 -0.53
CA VAL A 507 8.64 -4.78 -1.21
C VAL A 507 9.49 -3.56 -0.84
N PRO A 508 10.19 -2.90 -1.80
CA PRO A 508 11.05 -1.78 -1.50
C PRO A 508 10.28 -0.63 -0.85
N SER A 509 10.95 0.08 0.06
CA SER A 509 10.40 1.35 0.56
C SER A 509 10.26 2.37 -0.57
N ASN A 510 9.31 3.30 -0.45
CA ASN A 510 9.09 4.36 -1.43
C ASN A 510 10.37 5.15 -1.80
N HIS A 511 11.26 5.39 -0.81
CA HIS A 511 12.53 6.07 -1.05
C HIS A 511 13.53 5.22 -1.83
N LEU A 512 13.60 3.92 -1.52
CA LEU A 512 14.47 2.98 -2.23
C LEU A 512 13.99 2.79 -3.67
N LEU A 513 12.68 2.65 -3.87
CA LEU A 513 12.08 2.56 -5.20
C LEU A 513 12.39 3.82 -6.02
N LEU A 514 12.15 5.00 -5.46
CA LEU A 514 12.47 6.27 -6.14
C LEU A 514 13.95 6.34 -6.51
N ALA A 515 14.87 5.98 -5.60
CA ALA A 515 16.30 6.00 -5.87
C ALA A 515 16.74 4.97 -6.93
N ARG A 516 16.03 3.85 -7.07
CA ARG A 516 16.25 2.87 -8.16
C ARG A 516 15.76 3.45 -9.49
N LEU A 517 14.56 4.03 -9.52
CA LEU A 517 13.99 4.66 -10.72
C LEU A 517 14.81 5.86 -11.20
N GLU A 518 15.24 6.75 -10.30
CA GLU A 518 16.07 7.92 -10.61
C GLU A 518 17.41 7.49 -11.24
N ARG A 519 18.08 6.47 -10.68
CA ARG A 519 19.33 5.94 -11.24
C ARG A 519 19.13 5.31 -12.62
N ALA A 520 18.06 4.54 -12.79
CA ALA A 520 17.74 3.93 -14.07
C ALA A 520 17.43 4.99 -15.14
N ALA A 521 16.63 6.00 -14.81
CA ALA A 521 16.30 7.10 -15.70
C ALA A 521 17.53 7.95 -16.06
N ALA A 522 18.42 8.23 -15.11
CA ALA A 522 19.65 8.96 -15.37
C ALA A 522 20.59 8.21 -16.33
N ARG A 523 20.62 6.87 -16.26
CA ARG A 523 21.43 6.01 -17.14
C ARG A 523 20.84 5.88 -18.54
N LEU A 524 19.51 5.75 -18.64
CA LEU A 524 18.83 5.37 -19.89
C LEU A 524 18.24 6.57 -20.65
N GLY A 525 18.12 7.73 -20.00
CA GLY A 525 17.59 8.94 -20.63
C GLY A 525 16.20 8.72 -21.22
N ARG A 526 16.06 8.90 -22.54
CA ARG A 526 14.79 8.77 -23.27
C ARG A 526 14.29 7.32 -23.41
N GLU A 527 15.15 6.32 -23.26
CA GLU A 527 14.80 4.90 -23.38
C GLU A 527 14.33 4.29 -22.04
N PHE A 528 14.25 5.11 -20.98
CA PHE A 528 13.85 4.65 -19.67
C PHE A 528 12.41 4.09 -19.67
N SER A 529 12.25 2.90 -19.09
CA SER A 529 10.94 2.30 -18.79
C SER A 529 10.90 1.83 -17.33
N PRO A 530 9.81 2.10 -16.58
CA PRO A 530 9.67 1.61 -15.21
C PRO A 530 9.70 0.09 -15.12
N LEU A 531 9.32 -0.63 -16.19
CA LEU A 531 9.37 -2.09 -16.25
C LEU A 531 10.80 -2.66 -16.15
N GLN A 532 11.83 -1.85 -16.42
CA GLN A 532 13.23 -2.25 -16.22
C GLN A 532 13.64 -2.26 -14.74
N VAL A 533 12.86 -1.59 -13.87
CA VAL A 533 13.09 -1.53 -12.41
C VAL A 533 12.06 -2.38 -11.67
N VAL A 534 10.82 -2.42 -12.17
CA VAL A 534 9.71 -3.24 -11.65
C VAL A 534 9.24 -4.16 -12.78
N PRO A 535 9.82 -5.36 -12.92
CA PRO A 535 9.57 -6.22 -14.08
C PRO A 535 8.13 -6.74 -14.20
N SER A 536 7.45 -6.92 -13.07
CA SER A 536 6.08 -7.41 -13.02
C SER A 536 5.08 -6.26 -13.24
N ARG A 537 4.14 -6.46 -14.16
CA ARG A 537 3.05 -5.50 -14.40
C ARG A 537 2.14 -5.35 -13.18
N ASP A 538 1.87 -6.43 -12.48
CA ASP A 538 1.04 -6.42 -11.27
C ASP A 538 1.75 -5.64 -10.14
N ASP A 539 3.07 -5.82 -9.99
CA ASP A 539 3.83 -5.03 -9.02
C ASP A 539 3.92 -3.56 -9.44
N LEU A 540 4.01 -3.27 -10.75
CA LEU A 540 3.98 -1.89 -11.25
C LEU A 540 2.66 -1.20 -10.90
N GLU A 541 1.52 -1.86 -11.16
CA GLU A 541 0.19 -1.35 -10.80
C GLU A 541 0.07 -1.12 -9.29
N TYR A 542 0.56 -2.07 -8.48
CA TYR A 542 0.64 -1.91 -7.04
C TYR A 542 1.48 -0.67 -6.63
N PHE A 543 2.66 -0.47 -7.22
CA PHE A 543 3.47 0.71 -6.91
C PHE A 543 2.85 2.02 -7.39
N VAL A 544 2.10 2.01 -8.49
CA VAL A 544 1.32 3.18 -8.94
C VAL A 544 0.23 3.52 -7.94
N SER A 545 -0.59 2.55 -7.50
CA SER A 545 -1.61 2.76 -6.46
C SER A 545 -0.99 3.22 -5.13
N ARG A 546 0.14 2.62 -4.74
CA ARG A 546 0.91 3.01 -3.56
C ARG A 546 1.47 4.43 -3.67
N ALA A 547 1.95 4.84 -4.84
CA ALA A 547 2.43 6.20 -5.06
C ALA A 547 1.28 7.22 -5.03
N ALA A 548 0.13 6.87 -5.60
CA ALA A 548 -1.06 7.72 -5.61
C ALA A 548 -1.61 7.96 -4.19
N SER A 549 -1.64 6.94 -3.33
CA SER A 549 -2.11 7.10 -1.93
C SER A 549 -1.25 8.06 -1.10
N LEU A 550 0.01 8.29 -1.47
CA LEU A 550 0.83 9.32 -0.83
C LEU A 550 0.31 10.74 -1.06
N LEU A 551 -0.48 10.98 -2.12
CA LEU A 551 -1.03 12.29 -2.45
C LEU A 551 -2.09 12.78 -1.44
N VAL A 552 -2.70 11.85 -0.69
CA VAL A 552 -3.70 12.16 0.37
C VAL A 552 -3.01 12.50 1.70
N HIS A 553 -1.71 12.24 1.83
CA HIS A 553 -1.00 12.39 3.09
C HIS A 553 -0.92 13.88 3.53
N SER A 554 -1.10 14.15 4.83
CA SER A 554 -1.10 15.53 5.38
C SER A 554 0.27 16.21 5.29
N ALA A 555 1.35 15.45 5.48
CA ALA A 555 2.73 15.91 5.29
C ALA A 555 3.07 16.08 3.80
N TRP A 556 3.58 17.26 3.45
CA TRP A 556 3.87 17.65 2.07
C TRP A 556 5.03 16.84 1.48
N GLU A 557 5.97 16.38 2.31
CA GLU A 557 7.11 15.55 1.91
C GLU A 557 6.66 14.21 1.34
N GLN A 558 5.60 13.63 1.91
CA GLN A 558 5.03 12.37 1.42
C GLN A 558 4.30 12.59 0.09
N ARG A 559 3.50 13.66 -0.02
CA ARG A 559 2.86 14.02 -1.31
C ARG A 559 3.90 14.24 -2.40
N ASN A 560 4.98 14.95 -2.08
CA ASN A 560 6.09 15.19 -3.00
C ASN A 560 6.76 13.88 -3.46
N LEU A 561 6.94 12.93 -2.55
CA LEU A 561 7.44 11.59 -2.88
C LEU A 561 6.49 10.85 -3.84
N GLY A 562 5.18 10.92 -3.58
CA GLY A 562 4.14 10.37 -4.46
C GLY A 562 4.18 10.97 -5.86
N VAL A 563 4.25 12.30 -5.98
CA VAL A 563 4.36 13.01 -7.26
C VAL A 563 5.57 12.52 -8.07
N LYS A 564 6.75 12.45 -7.44
CA LYS A 564 7.97 11.98 -8.12
C LYS A 564 7.84 10.53 -8.59
N LEU A 565 7.32 9.66 -7.73
CA LEU A 565 7.09 8.25 -8.05
C LEU A 565 6.12 8.11 -9.22
N LEU A 566 4.97 8.80 -9.22
CA LEU A 566 4.01 8.74 -10.32
C LEU A 566 4.62 9.15 -11.66
N GLY A 567 5.47 10.19 -11.66
CA GLY A 567 6.21 10.60 -12.85
C GLY A 567 7.19 9.53 -13.34
N PHE A 568 7.94 8.86 -12.45
CA PHE A 568 8.89 7.80 -12.83
C PHE A 568 8.25 6.45 -13.12
N LEU A 569 7.07 6.17 -12.57
CA LEU A 569 6.29 4.96 -12.83
C LEU A 569 5.45 5.06 -14.11
N HIS A 570 5.51 6.20 -14.81
CA HIS A 570 4.72 6.49 -16.01
C HIS A 570 3.20 6.32 -15.79
N ALA A 571 2.69 6.74 -14.63
CA ALA A 571 1.30 6.62 -14.20
C ALA A 571 0.36 7.61 -14.91
N ARG A 572 0.17 7.44 -16.23
CA ARG A 572 -0.62 8.34 -17.09
C ARG A 572 -2.09 8.45 -16.67
N ASP A 573 -2.67 7.35 -16.19
CA ASP A 573 -4.01 7.26 -15.63
C ASP A 573 -4.22 8.13 -14.38
N ARG A 574 -3.14 8.57 -13.72
CA ARG A 574 -3.17 9.42 -12.51
C ARG A 574 -2.93 10.90 -12.79
N THR A 575 -2.83 11.30 -14.07
CA THR A 575 -2.68 12.70 -14.50
C THR A 575 -3.72 13.65 -13.87
N PRO A 576 -5.03 13.31 -13.77
CA PRO A 576 -6.02 14.19 -13.15
C PRO A 576 -5.70 14.56 -11.70
N LEU A 577 -5.10 13.65 -10.92
CA LEU A 577 -4.69 13.90 -9.53
C LEU A 577 -3.55 14.93 -9.47
N LEU A 578 -2.59 14.83 -10.39
CA LEU A 578 -1.48 15.77 -10.49
C LEU A 578 -1.98 17.16 -10.88
N LEU A 579 -2.88 17.26 -11.86
CA LEU A 579 -3.48 18.52 -12.29
C LEU A 579 -4.27 19.19 -11.16
N ALA A 580 -5.04 18.42 -10.39
CA ALA A 580 -5.77 18.93 -9.22
C ALA A 580 -4.81 19.52 -8.17
N LEU A 581 -3.70 18.85 -7.88
CA LEU A 581 -2.68 19.37 -6.94
C LEU A 581 -1.93 20.60 -7.48
N LEU A 582 -1.68 20.67 -8.78
CA LEU A 582 -1.01 21.82 -9.41
C LEU A 582 -1.89 23.08 -9.29
N ARG A 583 -3.20 22.92 -9.47
CA ARG A 583 -4.20 23.99 -9.42
C ARG A 583 -4.68 24.32 -8.01
N ASP A 584 -4.30 23.56 -6.99
CA ASP A 584 -4.69 23.81 -5.60
C ASP A 584 -4.04 25.10 -5.05
N ARG A 585 -4.82 26.19 -5.07
CA ARG A 585 -4.47 27.51 -4.54
C ARG A 585 -5.02 27.76 -3.14
N ARG A 586 -5.41 26.72 -2.39
CA ARG A 586 -5.88 26.92 -1.01
C ARG A 586 -4.76 27.53 -0.15
N PRO A 587 -5.01 28.62 0.60
CA PRO A 587 -3.99 29.26 1.43
C PRO A 587 -3.54 28.30 2.54
N ALA A 588 -2.24 28.34 2.86
CA ALA A 588 -1.72 27.59 3.99
C ALA A 588 -2.32 28.11 5.32
N PRO A 589 -2.36 27.31 6.39
CA PRO A 589 -2.76 27.77 7.71
C PRO A 589 -2.00 29.03 8.14
N LEU A 590 -2.64 29.92 8.90
CA LEU A 590 -2.08 31.22 9.30
C LEU A 590 -0.64 31.13 9.81
N VAL A 591 -0.36 30.15 10.68
CA VAL A 591 0.98 29.93 11.25
C VAL A 591 2.02 29.63 10.16
N LYS A 592 1.68 28.86 9.12
CA LYS A 592 2.60 28.60 8.01
C LYS A 592 2.80 29.82 7.14
N ARG A 593 1.76 30.64 6.94
CA ARG A 593 1.84 31.91 6.21
C ARG A 593 2.74 32.93 6.90
N LEU A 594 2.67 33.01 8.23
CA LEU A 594 3.58 33.85 9.03
C LEU A 594 5.05 33.38 8.96
N LEU A 595 5.28 32.11 8.63
CA LEU A 595 6.61 31.52 8.43
C LEU A 595 7.00 31.39 6.95
N GLY A 596 6.37 32.16 6.06
CA GLY A 596 6.74 32.24 4.64
C GLY A 596 6.15 31.17 3.72
N GLY A 597 5.13 30.43 4.15
CA GLY A 597 4.42 29.46 3.30
C GLY A 597 3.12 30.02 2.72
N ASP A 598 2.93 30.00 1.40
CA ASP A 598 1.76 30.64 0.77
C ASP A 598 0.53 29.73 0.71
N PHE A 599 0.68 28.55 0.09
CA PHE A 599 -0.41 27.64 -0.23
C PHE A 599 -0.25 26.28 0.47
N VAL A 600 -1.35 25.52 0.55
CA VAL A 600 -1.36 24.13 1.06
C VAL A 600 -0.37 23.25 0.30
N GLN A 601 -0.32 23.42 -1.03
CA GLN A 601 0.75 22.86 -1.86
C GLN A 601 1.88 23.86 -1.96
N VAL A 602 3.07 23.49 -1.50
CA VAL A 602 4.26 24.36 -1.58
C VAL A 602 4.81 24.41 -3.00
N GLY A 603 5.53 25.48 -3.35
CA GLY A 603 6.11 25.66 -4.70
C GLY A 603 6.95 24.47 -5.18
N PHE A 604 7.72 23.85 -4.28
CA PHE A 604 8.50 22.64 -4.60
C PHE A 604 7.64 21.46 -5.08
N ILE A 605 6.44 21.28 -4.51
CA ILE A 605 5.52 20.21 -4.96
C ILE A 605 4.99 20.56 -6.35
N ARG A 606 4.49 21.78 -6.56
CA ARG A 606 3.97 22.20 -7.87
C ARG A 606 5.01 22.10 -8.97
N ARG A 607 6.26 22.47 -8.68
CA ARG A 607 7.40 22.28 -9.59
C ARG A 607 7.60 20.80 -9.92
N ASN A 608 7.64 19.93 -8.90
CA ASN A 608 7.80 18.49 -9.14
C ASN A 608 6.60 17.86 -9.85
N ILE A 609 5.39 18.41 -9.71
CA ILE A 609 4.21 18.01 -10.48
C ILE A 609 4.44 18.31 -11.96
N VAL A 610 4.86 19.53 -12.30
CA VAL A 610 5.18 19.91 -13.68
C VAL A 610 6.26 19.00 -14.27
N SER A 611 7.30 18.69 -13.49
CA SER A 611 8.35 17.74 -13.88
C SER A 611 7.80 16.31 -14.10
N ALA A 612 6.85 15.88 -13.25
CA ALA A 612 6.17 14.60 -13.42
C ALA A 612 5.30 14.56 -14.68
N LEU A 613 4.52 15.62 -14.97
CA LEU A 613 3.72 15.73 -16.20
C LEU A 613 4.60 15.65 -17.46
N ALA A 614 5.76 16.32 -17.46
CA ALA A 614 6.72 16.23 -18.56
C ALA A 614 7.22 14.79 -18.79
N ARG A 615 7.45 14.03 -17.71
CA ARG A 615 7.87 12.61 -17.80
C ARG A 615 6.76 11.68 -18.27
N LEU A 616 5.51 11.95 -17.88
CA LEU A 616 4.36 11.16 -18.36
C LEU A 616 4.23 11.26 -19.89
N GLY A 617 4.65 12.38 -20.47
CA GLY A 617 4.74 12.57 -21.92
C GLY A 617 3.38 12.74 -22.62
N GLN A 618 2.28 12.81 -21.86
CA GLN A 618 0.93 12.92 -22.37
C GLN A 618 0.51 14.39 -22.39
N VAL A 619 0.18 14.91 -23.57
CA VAL A 619 -0.36 16.27 -23.74
C VAL A 619 -1.86 16.16 -24.02
N THR A 620 -2.67 16.40 -22.99
CA THR A 620 -4.11 16.64 -23.13
C THR A 620 -4.39 18.14 -23.05
N PRO A 621 -5.57 18.62 -23.48
CA PRO A 621 -5.95 20.03 -23.32
C PRO A 621 -5.83 20.52 -21.87
N GLU A 622 -6.13 19.67 -20.90
CA GLU A 622 -6.02 20.00 -19.47
C GLU A 622 -4.57 20.12 -19.01
N VAL A 623 -3.66 19.29 -19.54
CA VAL A 623 -2.22 19.39 -19.28
C VAL A 623 -1.66 20.66 -19.89
N GLU A 624 -1.98 20.95 -21.16
CA GLU A 624 -1.56 22.19 -21.84
C GLU A 624 -2.03 23.43 -21.07
N ALA A 625 -3.32 23.49 -20.72
CA ALA A 625 -3.88 24.58 -19.95
C ALA A 625 -3.17 24.75 -18.59
N ALA A 626 -2.90 23.65 -17.88
CA ALA A 626 -2.22 23.71 -16.59
C ALA A 626 -0.75 24.17 -16.71
N LEU A 627 -0.04 23.82 -17.79
CA LEU A 627 1.32 24.33 -18.05
C LEU A 627 1.30 25.84 -18.34
N ILE A 628 0.32 26.32 -19.12
CA ILE A 628 0.15 27.75 -19.40
C ILE A 628 -0.20 28.52 -18.12
N GLU A 629 -1.13 28.01 -17.31
CA GLU A 629 -1.45 28.59 -15.99
C GLU A 629 -0.20 28.66 -15.08
N ALA A 630 0.66 27.64 -15.13
CA ALA A 630 1.89 27.57 -14.33
C ALA A 630 2.95 28.61 -14.75
N PHE A 631 2.86 29.23 -15.93
CA PHE A 631 3.70 30.38 -16.30
C PHE A 631 3.44 31.61 -15.43
N ASN A 632 2.30 31.67 -14.72
CA ASN A 632 1.98 32.76 -13.80
C ASN A 632 2.08 32.33 -12.33
N ASP A 633 2.72 31.19 -12.03
CA ASP A 633 2.89 30.75 -10.65
C ASP A 633 3.76 31.74 -9.85
N PRO A 634 3.43 32.03 -8.57
CA PRO A 634 4.24 32.95 -7.77
C PRO A 634 5.69 32.48 -7.58
N TYR A 635 5.94 31.18 -7.65
CA TYR A 635 7.27 30.58 -7.47
C TYR A 635 7.99 30.48 -8.81
N TYR A 636 9.17 31.10 -8.91
CA TYR A 636 9.95 31.12 -10.15
C TYR A 636 10.38 29.71 -10.58
N GLU A 637 10.60 28.79 -9.63
CA GLU A 637 10.93 27.41 -9.92
C GLU A 637 9.82 26.71 -10.69
N VAL A 638 8.55 27.02 -10.39
CA VAL A 638 7.39 26.44 -11.08
C VAL A 638 7.29 27.01 -12.49
N ARG A 639 7.44 28.32 -12.66
CA ARG A 639 7.44 28.98 -13.97
C ARG A 639 8.55 28.43 -14.88
N ALA A 640 9.77 28.37 -14.37
CA ALA A 640 10.93 27.84 -15.10
C ALA A 640 10.76 26.36 -15.44
N GLU A 641 10.26 25.53 -14.50
CA GLU A 641 10.00 24.13 -14.79
C GLU A 641 8.87 23.96 -15.82
N SER A 642 7.85 24.84 -15.83
CA SER A 642 6.79 24.79 -16.84
C SER A 642 7.32 25.03 -18.25
N ALA A 643 8.20 26.02 -18.42
CA ALA A 643 8.86 26.25 -19.70
C ALA A 643 9.73 25.05 -20.13
N ARG A 644 10.48 24.44 -19.20
CA ARG A 644 11.23 23.20 -19.47
C ARG A 644 10.33 22.03 -19.82
N ALA A 645 9.18 21.90 -19.18
CA ALA A 645 8.20 20.86 -19.48
C ALA A 645 7.64 21.02 -20.90
N VAL A 646 7.30 22.25 -21.31
CA VAL A 646 6.90 22.56 -22.69
C VAL A 646 8.01 22.21 -23.68
N SER A 647 9.26 22.55 -23.37
CA SER A 647 10.43 22.19 -24.18
C SER A 647 10.65 20.67 -24.31
N ALA A 648 10.31 19.89 -23.27
CA ALA A 648 10.37 18.43 -23.28
C ALA A 648 9.20 17.79 -24.06
N LEU A 649 8.06 18.48 -24.09
CA LEU A 649 6.82 18.06 -24.77
C LEU A 649 6.66 18.72 -26.15
N SER A 650 7.75 19.26 -26.72
CA SER A 650 7.71 20.07 -27.94
C SER A 650 7.02 19.36 -29.10
N ASN A 651 7.22 18.06 -29.26
CA ASN A 651 6.61 17.26 -30.34
C ASN A 651 5.07 17.39 -30.42
N ALA A 652 4.39 17.70 -29.31
CA ALA A 652 2.94 17.87 -29.26
C ALA A 652 2.48 19.33 -29.07
N LEU A 653 3.40 20.23 -28.70
CA LEU A 653 3.12 21.63 -28.34
C LEU A 653 3.67 22.66 -29.34
N ILE A 654 4.22 22.21 -30.46
CA ILE A 654 4.61 23.09 -31.57
C ILE A 654 3.40 23.90 -32.06
N ASP A 655 3.65 25.18 -32.33
CA ASP A 655 2.74 26.17 -32.92
C ASP A 655 1.42 26.36 -32.16
N ARG A 656 1.43 26.12 -30.84
CA ARG A 656 0.31 26.41 -29.95
C ARG A 656 0.36 27.87 -29.53
N ALA A 657 -0.47 28.71 -30.15
CA ALA A 657 -0.47 30.17 -29.94
C ALA A 657 -0.50 30.61 -28.46
N ALA A 658 -1.31 29.96 -27.61
CA ALA A 658 -1.39 30.28 -26.19
C ALA A 658 -0.10 29.92 -25.42
N VAL A 659 0.55 28.81 -25.79
CA VAL A 659 1.84 28.39 -25.23
C VAL A 659 2.93 29.38 -25.63
N VAL A 660 3.02 29.72 -26.92
CA VAL A 660 4.01 30.68 -27.44
C VAL A 660 3.82 32.03 -26.76
N ALA A 661 2.60 32.56 -26.69
CA ALA A 661 2.31 33.84 -26.03
C ALA A 661 2.75 33.82 -24.55
N GLY A 662 2.47 32.72 -23.84
CA GLY A 662 2.92 32.53 -22.46
C GLY A 662 4.43 32.53 -22.32
N LEU A 663 5.14 31.78 -23.16
CA LEU A 663 6.62 31.71 -23.18
C LEU A 663 7.27 33.06 -23.52
N THR A 664 6.70 33.80 -24.47
CA THR A 664 7.16 35.16 -24.80
C THR A 664 7.05 36.08 -23.59
N GLY A 665 5.97 35.96 -22.81
CA GLY A 665 5.83 36.69 -21.55
C GLY A 665 6.92 36.37 -20.52
N LEU A 666 7.40 35.13 -20.48
CA LEU A 666 8.47 34.71 -19.55
C LEU A 666 9.84 35.32 -19.87
N LEU A 667 10.07 35.82 -21.09
CA LEU A 667 11.34 36.45 -21.46
C LEU A 667 11.65 37.71 -20.63
N GLN A 668 10.60 38.36 -20.11
CA GLN A 668 10.70 39.57 -19.28
C GLN A 668 10.63 39.26 -17.77
N ASP A 669 10.72 37.98 -17.38
CA ASP A 669 10.69 37.61 -15.96
C ASP A 669 11.91 38.17 -15.21
N ARG A 670 11.67 38.64 -13.99
CA ARG A 670 12.74 39.14 -13.09
C ARG A 670 13.77 38.07 -12.72
N TRP A 671 13.41 36.79 -12.79
CA TRP A 671 14.28 35.67 -12.50
C TRP A 671 14.90 35.13 -13.79
N LEU A 672 16.24 35.20 -13.87
CA LEU A 672 16.99 34.80 -15.06
C LEU A 672 16.74 33.33 -15.45
N GLU A 673 16.48 32.44 -14.48
CA GLU A 673 16.19 31.03 -14.74
C GLU A 673 14.89 30.83 -15.52
N VAL A 674 13.92 31.71 -15.30
CA VAL A 674 12.62 31.69 -16.00
C VAL A 674 12.79 32.22 -17.42
N ALA A 675 13.48 33.36 -17.59
CA ALA A 675 13.76 33.92 -18.91
C ALA A 675 14.60 32.97 -19.77
N VAL A 676 15.61 32.32 -19.19
CA VAL A 676 16.44 31.30 -19.87
C VAL A 676 15.59 30.12 -20.32
N ALA A 677 14.77 29.56 -19.42
CA ALA A 677 13.92 28.42 -19.77
C ALA A 677 12.85 28.80 -20.81
N GLY A 678 12.30 30.02 -20.70
CA GLY A 678 11.35 30.58 -21.66
C GLY A 678 11.94 30.70 -23.06
N ALA A 679 13.13 31.28 -23.19
CA ALA A 679 13.82 31.45 -24.47
C ALA A 679 14.15 30.10 -25.15
N GLU A 680 14.66 29.13 -24.38
CA GLU A 680 14.95 27.79 -24.90
C GLU A 680 13.68 27.04 -25.32
N ALA A 681 12.61 27.14 -24.53
CA ALA A 681 11.32 26.54 -24.87
C ALA A 681 10.71 27.18 -26.13
N LEU A 682 10.76 28.51 -26.23
CA LEU A 682 10.19 29.26 -27.34
C LEU A 682 10.82 28.87 -28.68
N GLY A 683 12.14 28.65 -28.73
CA GLY A 683 12.78 28.14 -29.95
C GLY A 683 12.38 26.72 -30.33
N ARG A 684 11.94 25.89 -29.38
CA ARG A 684 11.50 24.51 -29.64
C ARG A 684 10.04 24.37 -30.05
N VAL A 685 9.19 25.32 -29.69
CA VAL A 685 7.74 25.22 -29.94
C VAL A 685 7.16 26.34 -30.79
N GLY A 686 7.77 27.52 -30.83
CA GLY A 686 7.29 28.61 -31.68
C GLY A 686 7.76 28.50 -33.13
N CYS A 687 7.36 29.48 -33.93
CA CYS A 687 7.61 29.58 -35.37
C CYS A 687 8.32 30.89 -35.74
N ARG A 688 8.62 31.07 -37.02
CA ARG A 688 9.28 32.29 -37.54
C ARG A 688 8.51 33.59 -37.28
N ASN A 689 7.18 33.54 -37.17
CA ASN A 689 6.36 34.75 -37.06
C ASN A 689 6.26 35.29 -35.64
N ASP A 690 6.43 34.44 -34.62
CA ASP A 690 6.23 34.79 -33.21
C ASP A 690 7.51 34.65 -32.37
N ALA A 691 8.20 33.52 -32.46
CA ALA A 691 9.38 33.22 -31.66
C ALA A 691 10.63 33.95 -32.14
N LEU A 692 10.83 34.03 -33.47
CA LEU A 692 12.00 34.67 -34.05
C LEU A 692 12.18 36.13 -33.61
N PRO A 693 11.19 37.04 -33.78
CA PRO A 693 11.33 38.42 -33.33
C PRO A 693 11.51 38.53 -31.81
N ALA A 694 10.83 37.69 -31.03
CA ALA A 694 10.93 37.68 -29.57
C ALA A 694 12.34 37.28 -29.08
N LEU A 695 12.98 36.30 -29.72
CA LEU A 695 14.33 35.87 -29.38
C LEU A 695 15.40 36.88 -29.83
N LEU A 696 15.23 37.50 -31.00
CA LEU A 696 16.13 38.54 -31.51
C LEU A 696 16.11 39.80 -30.62
N ALA A 697 14.96 40.11 -30.02
CA ALA A 697 14.85 41.21 -29.06
C ALA A 697 15.70 41.03 -27.79
N MET A 698 16.20 39.81 -27.52
CA MET A 698 17.05 39.52 -26.34
C MET A 698 18.54 39.78 -26.59
N ARG A 699 18.92 40.33 -27.75
CA ARG A 699 20.33 40.54 -28.18
C ARG A 699 21.20 41.36 -27.23
N ASP A 700 20.60 42.23 -26.44
CA ASP A 700 21.24 43.13 -25.47
C ASP A 700 20.74 42.89 -24.03
N ALA A 701 20.01 41.80 -23.78
CA ALA A 701 19.49 41.45 -22.46
C ALA A 701 20.61 41.48 -21.42
N ARG A 702 20.42 42.16 -20.28
CA ARG A 702 21.46 42.44 -19.27
C ARG A 702 22.37 41.25 -18.95
N TYR A 703 21.79 40.08 -18.71
CA TYR A 703 22.52 38.87 -18.32
C TYR A 703 22.90 38.03 -19.54
N TRP A 704 24.20 37.73 -19.68
CA TRP A 704 24.72 36.98 -20.82
C TRP A 704 24.09 35.59 -20.97
N VAL A 705 23.68 34.95 -19.86
CA VAL A 705 23.04 33.62 -19.87
C VAL A 705 21.69 33.67 -20.61
N VAL A 706 20.95 34.78 -20.49
CA VAL A 706 19.68 34.98 -21.20
C VAL A 706 19.94 35.18 -22.70
N ARG A 707 20.96 35.98 -23.06
CA ARG A 707 21.40 36.12 -24.46
C ARG A 707 21.82 34.78 -25.07
N ALA A 708 22.57 33.98 -24.31
CA ALA A 708 22.99 32.64 -24.73
C ALA A 708 21.81 31.67 -24.89
N ALA A 709 20.78 31.79 -24.04
CA ALA A 709 19.55 31.02 -24.18
C ALA A 709 18.75 31.44 -25.43
N ALA A 710 18.69 32.74 -25.73
CA ALA A 710 18.08 33.24 -26.95
C ALA A 710 18.81 32.71 -28.21
N LEU A 711 20.14 32.70 -28.22
CA LEU A 711 20.93 32.08 -29.30
C LEU A 711 20.64 30.58 -29.45
N ARG A 712 20.46 29.83 -28.34
CA ARG A 712 20.02 28.42 -28.39
C ARG A 712 18.61 28.27 -28.98
N GLY A 713 17.71 29.17 -28.61
CA GLY A 713 16.36 29.22 -29.18
C GLY A 713 16.39 29.48 -30.69
N LEU A 714 17.18 30.47 -31.13
CA LEU A 714 17.36 30.79 -32.56
C LEU A 714 17.96 29.61 -33.33
N LEU A 715 18.99 28.96 -32.78
CA LEU A 715 19.57 27.76 -33.38
C LEU A 715 18.51 26.67 -33.53
N SER A 716 17.68 26.45 -32.52
CA SER A 716 16.59 25.47 -32.60
C SER A 716 15.54 25.83 -33.65
N LEU A 717 15.25 27.12 -33.90
CA LEU A 717 14.36 27.55 -34.98
C LEU A 717 14.99 27.29 -36.35
N VAL A 718 16.26 27.66 -36.53
CA VAL A 718 17.00 27.41 -37.78
C VAL A 718 17.08 25.92 -38.07
N GLU A 719 17.43 25.07 -37.09
CA GLU A 719 17.46 23.62 -37.26
C GLU A 719 16.07 23.06 -37.65
N ARG A 720 14.98 23.69 -37.19
CA ARG A 720 13.59 23.32 -37.55
C ARG A 720 13.08 23.93 -38.85
N GLY A 721 13.83 24.80 -39.53
CA GLY A 721 13.38 25.49 -40.75
C GLY A 721 12.54 26.74 -40.51
N GLU A 722 12.47 27.19 -39.26
CA GLU A 722 11.72 28.38 -38.81
C GLU A 722 12.63 29.62 -38.67
N GLY A 723 13.82 29.59 -39.28
CA GLY A 723 14.80 30.68 -39.23
C GLY A 723 14.43 31.91 -40.08
N GLY A 724 13.46 31.78 -41.00
CA GLY A 724 13.14 32.82 -41.97
C GLY A 724 14.22 32.94 -43.06
N ASP A 725 14.37 34.15 -43.62
CA ASP A 725 15.40 34.44 -44.63
C ASP A 725 16.81 34.43 -44.00
N PRO A 726 17.74 33.56 -44.46
CA PRO A 726 19.06 33.41 -43.84
C PRO A 726 19.88 34.71 -43.81
N SER A 727 19.89 35.49 -44.90
CA SER A 727 20.65 36.73 -45.00
C SER A 727 20.10 37.82 -44.06
N ALA A 728 18.77 37.95 -43.98
CA ALA A 728 18.12 38.86 -43.02
C ALA A 728 18.37 38.42 -41.57
N LEU A 729 18.33 37.11 -41.29
CA LEU A 729 18.62 36.58 -39.96
C LEU A 729 20.08 36.85 -39.56
N LEU A 730 21.04 36.59 -40.45
CA LEU A 730 22.46 36.84 -40.23
C LEU A 730 22.71 38.30 -39.85
N SER A 731 22.11 39.24 -40.60
CA SER A 731 22.18 40.67 -40.30
C SER A 731 21.69 41.00 -38.88
N GLN A 732 20.58 40.41 -38.44
CA GLN A 732 20.04 40.65 -37.09
C GLN A 732 20.89 39.99 -35.99
N VAL A 733 21.38 38.77 -36.22
CA VAL A 733 22.21 38.02 -35.27
C VAL A 733 23.53 38.73 -34.99
N ASN A 734 24.12 39.41 -35.98
CA ASN A 734 25.34 40.22 -35.81
C ASN A 734 25.23 41.33 -34.75
N HIS A 735 24.01 41.70 -34.33
CA HIS A 735 23.78 42.70 -33.29
C HIS A 735 23.78 42.12 -31.86
N PHE A 736 24.04 40.82 -31.67
CA PHE A 736 24.11 40.20 -30.35
C PHE A 736 25.36 40.62 -29.56
N VAL A 737 25.15 41.03 -28.31
CA VAL A 737 26.25 41.34 -27.39
C VAL A 737 26.86 40.05 -26.85
N LEU A 738 28.07 39.71 -27.30
CA LEU A 738 28.75 38.44 -26.95
C LEU A 738 29.65 38.51 -25.71
N THR A 739 29.65 39.63 -24.99
CA THR A 739 30.41 39.76 -23.73
C THR A 739 29.81 38.85 -22.66
N SER A 740 30.66 38.32 -21.77
CA SER A 740 30.24 37.48 -20.65
C SER A 740 31.04 37.86 -19.41
N THR A 741 30.41 37.73 -18.25
CA THR A 741 31.04 37.95 -16.94
C THR A 741 31.65 36.67 -16.35
N ASP A 742 31.53 35.51 -17.04
CA ASP A 742 32.12 34.24 -16.60
C ASP A 742 33.63 34.22 -16.87
N PHE A 743 34.42 33.87 -15.85
CA PHE A 743 35.86 33.64 -15.98
C PHE A 743 36.12 32.15 -16.27
N LYS A 744 35.83 31.72 -17.50
CA LYS A 744 36.08 30.34 -17.98
C LYS A 744 36.98 30.36 -19.23
N PRO A 745 37.82 29.34 -19.44
CA PRO A 745 38.75 29.27 -20.57
C PRO A 745 38.04 29.22 -21.94
N GLU A 746 36.78 28.78 -21.99
CA GLU A 746 35.93 28.87 -23.18
C GLU A 746 34.64 29.66 -22.91
N PHE A 747 34.40 30.70 -23.73
CA PHE A 747 33.19 31.50 -23.67
C PHE A 747 32.03 30.81 -24.39
N GLN A 748 31.14 30.19 -23.61
CA GLN A 748 29.97 29.45 -24.12
C GLN A 748 29.13 30.23 -25.13
N ILE A 749 28.91 31.53 -24.90
CA ILE A 749 28.10 32.38 -25.78
C ILE A 749 28.72 32.56 -27.17
N LYS A 750 30.05 32.70 -27.26
CA LYS A 750 30.76 32.82 -28.56
C LYS A 750 30.70 31.53 -29.36
N ARG A 751 30.82 30.38 -28.68
CA ARG A 751 30.70 29.07 -29.31
C ARG A 751 29.29 28.81 -29.84
N LEU A 752 28.26 29.19 -29.07
CA LEU A 752 26.86 29.09 -29.50
C LEU A 752 26.56 30.01 -30.68
N TYR A 753 27.10 31.22 -30.66
CA TYR A 753 27.03 32.15 -31.77
C TYR A 753 27.63 31.57 -33.04
N GLY A 754 28.86 31.03 -32.98
CA GLY A 754 29.50 30.35 -34.12
C GLY A 754 28.64 29.22 -34.68
N ARG A 755 28.13 28.33 -33.82
CA ARG A 755 27.21 27.25 -34.25
C ARG A 755 25.94 27.76 -34.93
N LEU A 756 25.40 28.89 -34.49
CA LEU A 756 24.24 29.50 -35.13
C LEU A 756 24.60 30.05 -36.52
N LEU A 757 25.76 30.70 -36.67
CA LEU A 757 26.25 31.15 -37.97
C LEU A 757 26.41 29.98 -38.93
N ASP A 758 27.10 28.91 -38.49
CA ASP A 758 27.29 27.69 -39.30
C ASP A 758 25.95 27.11 -39.76
N ALA A 759 24.93 27.10 -38.89
CA ALA A 759 23.60 26.59 -39.20
C ALA A 759 22.82 27.49 -40.18
N ILE A 760 23.02 28.82 -40.12
CA ILE A 760 22.41 29.78 -41.05
C ILE A 760 23.07 29.66 -42.43
N GLU A 761 24.39 29.66 -42.48
CA GLU A 761 25.18 29.55 -43.72
C GLU A 761 24.98 28.20 -44.40
N GLY A 762 24.87 27.11 -43.63
CA GLY A 762 24.54 25.78 -44.14
C GLY A 762 23.22 25.74 -44.91
N ARG A 763 22.21 26.50 -44.47
CA ARG A 763 20.93 26.61 -45.19
C ARG A 763 21.00 27.50 -46.43
N GLU A 764 21.80 28.56 -46.43
CA GLU A 764 22.05 29.34 -47.66
C GLU A 764 22.66 28.50 -48.78
N GLY A 765 23.40 27.44 -48.43
CA GLY A 765 23.96 26.48 -49.38
C GLY A 765 22.99 25.37 -49.84
N GLU A 766 21.91 25.11 -49.10
CA GLU A 766 20.85 24.16 -49.48
C GLU A 766 19.76 24.81 -50.35
N ASP A 767 19.51 26.10 -50.17
CA ASP A 767 18.52 26.89 -50.93
C ASP A 767 19.05 27.45 -52.28
N ARG A 768 20.37 27.38 -52.52
CA ARG A 768 21.03 27.73 -53.80
C ARG A 768 21.28 26.49 -54.65
#